data_AF-A0A174JYH5-F1
#
_entry.id   AF-A0A174JYH5-F1
#
_cell.length_a   1.000
_cell.length_b   1.000
_cell.length_c   1.000
_cell.angle_alpha   90.00
_cell.angle_beta   90.00
_cell.angle_gamma   90.00
#
_symmetry.space_group_name_H-M   'P 1'
#
loop_
_entity.id
_entity.type
_entity.pdbx_description
1 polymer ?
#
loop_
_entity_poly.entity_id
_entity_poly.type
_entity_poly.pdbx_seq_one_letter_code
_entity_poly.pdbx_strand_id
1 'polypeptide(L)'
;MLLVAAGYDAQLEGLTGNDWAIKTASLASTLGIFDDLTAPTGDPLTRDNAALLIYNALDIEMIQKYENGYAIAFEDHRTLLSTKYGVYKVEGVVTGNEWAQLEDTDSEDALATGKTKMDHVKVYKSTTSNTVVGEYEEEKNPVIFNVSTPVDMLGQTVTMYVRKTTVLANSEVLGVYVNGNNNVVKTTADTQDTMKDFLKGTGLSVDGDTAYYVNYGVMKDEAAATKAMGFESGDRFNSVKGKTNGYGVELTAIDNDNDGEVEYVLYLQETLSQVIAKSDSKETTTLNTFNSNKAIDNEDIVTEADLAEGDLVLTVSYGGRYYVSEPQVITGQMESYAANKEKEQTITVGGTEYHPSYIQYKADTADNTYEFDVLKCDNGGVEFDSDYDFILDSNGNVIAYRPSEQGLYDYALVLDSGYEPGAFASDASGKIKVLLADGTEGVYTLNFSASAKNVGEQVADVLTTNSHTEKYSKNQGIQELKGFLGTSDSDNSATAPWKTPVETGNTGAFVNKNIDTTGTAGINDADYKDGRAAGYVIAYSLNDDNVLTIKSIVGSNDEVSAVTSVFNPADVKQQAMSSAYETGAARIRYNSNNSQITVDKNTVAFYYDNSTPSDITYGVAVGYNEMAHVDNNKIVSARFLDSKSTLASTVLFDAEGVAVEKDYAFVLSRSSVDSKYATLNVVLMDGTVTTLKITRDDYNSIFNTSDDFSIPYAYTTDGNGVSDLTKPNFSSDDNQASNLEIVRGYARQLRTGTVALYTDKTMTNLVNGAYGDGTFTYENNIWNVEDVDNSYEKAPVGSFSENVGREVVMVIDSDKNIVRAAYILSTLDGVYAGQISVAAAAETGVNTNSTKLATATVTKPAGGTGALTYEWFKCDDAAGSNPVSLKNDANYTVSSSGVTSVLNVKAGVLTAGDHYFKVVATYTETGKVATTADDVVKVTVAAAPAAGSLSISNTDLTTPTVMKNGTPVTVAAGTSLYLGFSEGDKVQIVSSDIKANSYWKVAGTVYQASGAGILSFTMPKTDLTIAKADQQVKYTLGEGVSLTGTDYDVATGYAPVGTTVTITVAPANGTGVLVSNDGELKSAATGSTVGSAIATAGTFTPTNAESDVYMNAAAKVTTTGVDVKLGNSTGSAVSANDYVLVGEKVFVEATADGTNGDVILANTYTADGEDKKTSSGDGTTKASIIYTMTNADVNFTTGADNPKP
;
A
#
# COMPACT_ATOMS: atom_id res chain seq x y z
N MET A 1 52.86 -3.44 36.33
CA MET A 1 52.34 -2.09 35.99
C MET A 1 50.83 -2.10 35.86
N LEU A 2 50.25 -2.93 34.99
CA LEU A 2 48.79 -3.05 34.81
C LEU A 2 48.04 -3.35 36.13
N LEU A 3 48.52 -4.32 36.91
CA LEU A 3 47.98 -4.60 38.26
C LEU A 3 48.01 -3.39 39.19
N VAL A 4 49.10 -2.61 39.17
CA VAL A 4 49.22 -1.39 39.98
C VAL A 4 48.22 -0.33 39.51
N ALA A 5 47.97 -0.23 38.20
CA ALA A 5 46.95 0.66 37.65
C ALA A 5 45.54 0.28 38.14
N ALA A 6 45.27 -1.02 38.31
CA ALA A 6 44.03 -1.54 38.87
C ALA A 6 43.92 -1.38 40.41
N GLY A 7 44.93 -0.82 41.07
CA GLY A 7 44.92 -0.51 42.50
C GLY A 7 45.62 -1.53 43.40
N TYR A 8 46.26 -2.56 42.84
CA TYR A 8 47.03 -3.54 43.63
C TYR A 8 48.35 -2.94 44.14
N ASP A 9 48.61 -3.12 45.44
CA ASP A 9 49.85 -2.67 46.07
C ASP A 9 50.96 -3.70 45.86
N ALA A 10 52.03 -3.30 45.16
CA ALA A 10 53.11 -4.21 44.80
C ALA A 10 53.85 -4.81 46.01
N GLN A 11 53.85 -4.15 47.16
CA GLN A 11 54.53 -4.61 48.36
C GLN A 11 53.65 -5.57 49.16
N LEU A 12 52.35 -5.26 49.32
CA LEU A 12 51.38 -6.13 50.00
C LEU A 12 51.11 -7.43 49.24
N GLU A 13 51.02 -7.36 47.90
CA GLU A 13 50.82 -8.53 47.02
C GLU A 13 52.11 -9.32 46.77
N GLY A 14 53.25 -8.87 47.31
CA GLY A 14 54.54 -9.53 47.10
C GLY A 14 55.00 -9.52 45.64
N LEU A 15 54.58 -8.52 44.86
CA LEU A 15 55.02 -8.27 43.48
C LEU A 15 56.40 -7.59 43.44
N THR A 16 57.20 -7.79 44.48
CA THR A 16 58.57 -7.30 44.67
C THR A 16 59.44 -8.41 45.29
N GLY A 17 60.77 -8.31 45.21
CA GLY A 17 61.69 -9.33 45.74
C GLY A 17 61.96 -10.49 44.77
N ASN A 18 62.45 -11.64 45.25
CA ASN A 18 62.96 -12.72 44.37
C ASN A 18 61.89 -13.44 43.54
N ASP A 19 60.65 -13.57 44.05
CA ASP A 19 59.58 -14.34 43.42
C ASP A 19 58.54 -13.47 42.68
N TRP A 20 58.85 -12.19 42.48
CA TRP A 20 57.90 -11.19 42.00
C TRP A 20 57.28 -11.55 40.64
N ALA A 21 58.07 -12.11 39.72
CA ALA A 21 57.62 -12.43 38.36
C ALA A 21 56.56 -13.54 38.33
N ILE A 22 56.75 -14.59 39.15
CA ILE A 22 55.81 -15.72 39.24
C ILE A 22 54.50 -15.25 39.89
N LYS A 23 54.58 -14.47 40.97
CA LYS A 23 53.39 -13.92 41.66
C LYS A 23 52.62 -12.95 40.77
N THR A 24 53.33 -12.11 40.01
CA THR A 24 52.72 -11.19 39.04
C THR A 24 51.97 -11.95 37.95
N ALA A 25 52.59 -12.97 37.36
CA ALA A 25 51.96 -13.77 36.31
C ALA A 25 50.75 -14.56 36.84
N SER A 26 50.86 -15.12 38.05
CA SER A 26 49.75 -15.82 38.70
C SER A 26 48.56 -14.88 38.94
N LEU A 27 48.80 -13.71 39.53
CA LEU A 27 47.72 -12.75 39.81
C LEU A 27 47.11 -12.18 38.51
N ALA A 28 47.94 -11.86 37.51
CA ALA A 28 47.47 -11.41 36.21
C ALA A 28 46.60 -12.46 35.50
N SER A 29 46.96 -13.74 35.59
CA SER A 29 46.15 -14.85 35.09
C SER A 29 44.83 -15.00 35.85
N THR A 30 44.84 -14.90 37.18
CA THR A 30 43.61 -14.98 38.00
C THR A 30 42.63 -13.87 37.65
N LEU A 31 43.13 -12.69 37.26
CA LEU A 31 42.31 -11.53 36.95
C LEU A 31 41.91 -11.44 35.47
N GLY A 32 42.28 -12.41 34.64
CA GLY A 32 41.95 -12.41 33.21
C GLY A 32 42.80 -11.47 32.34
N ILE A 33 43.89 -10.90 32.86
CA ILE A 33 44.79 -10.04 32.06
C ILE A 33 45.43 -10.84 30.91
N PHE A 34 45.62 -12.16 31.09
CA PHE A 34 46.16 -13.06 30.09
C PHE A 34 45.10 -13.78 29.24
N ASP A 35 43.83 -13.40 29.34
CA ASP A 35 42.79 -14.00 28.51
C ASP A 35 43.09 -13.75 27.02
N ASP A 36 42.89 -14.79 26.22
CA ASP A 36 43.24 -14.87 24.79
C ASP A 36 44.73 -14.64 24.43
N LEU A 37 45.61 -14.52 25.43
CA LEU A 37 47.05 -14.45 25.21
C LEU A 37 47.60 -15.86 24.89
N THR A 38 47.88 -16.11 23.62
CA THR A 38 48.44 -17.39 23.16
C THR A 38 49.97 -17.49 23.29
N ALA A 39 50.64 -16.37 23.56
CA ALA A 39 52.10 -16.32 23.70
C ALA A 39 52.57 -16.75 25.11
N PRO A 40 53.68 -17.49 25.23
CA PRO A 40 54.30 -17.79 26.51
C PRO A 40 54.65 -16.50 27.28
N THR A 41 54.31 -16.43 28.57
CA THR A 41 54.53 -15.24 29.42
C THR A 41 56.01 -14.88 29.64
N GLY A 42 56.93 -15.75 29.20
CA GLY A 42 58.38 -15.53 29.23
C GLY A 42 58.99 -15.03 27.92
N ASP A 43 58.21 -14.97 26.83
CA ASP A 43 58.70 -14.51 25.52
C ASP A 43 58.72 -12.98 25.43
N PRO A 44 59.54 -12.41 24.52
CA PRO A 44 59.52 -10.97 24.27
C PRO A 44 58.11 -10.50 23.89
N LEU A 45 57.62 -9.48 24.60
CA LEU A 45 56.29 -8.95 24.38
C LEU A 45 56.21 -8.25 23.01
N THR A 46 55.42 -8.81 22.09
CA THR A 46 55.12 -8.15 20.81
C THR A 46 54.19 -6.96 21.05
N ARG A 47 54.12 -6.04 20.08
CA ARG A 47 53.21 -4.89 20.15
C ARG A 47 51.76 -5.34 20.32
N ASP A 48 51.34 -6.35 19.58
CA ASP A 48 49.95 -6.80 19.55
C ASP A 48 49.59 -7.54 20.85
N ASN A 49 50.51 -8.35 21.39
CA ASN A 49 50.33 -8.95 22.72
C ASN A 49 50.27 -7.87 23.80
N ALA A 50 51.13 -6.85 23.74
CA ALA A 50 51.08 -5.74 24.70
C ALA A 50 49.74 -4.99 24.64
N ALA A 51 49.20 -4.77 23.44
CA ALA A 51 47.90 -4.13 23.25
C ALA A 51 46.76 -4.97 23.83
N LEU A 52 46.76 -6.29 23.62
CA LEU A 52 45.80 -7.22 24.24
C LEU A 52 45.86 -7.17 25.77
N LEU A 53 47.07 -7.25 26.36
CA LEU A 53 47.22 -7.17 27.81
C LEU A 53 46.71 -5.85 28.39
N ILE A 54 46.94 -4.74 27.68
CA ILE A 54 46.43 -3.42 28.09
C ILE A 54 44.91 -3.39 27.98
N TYR A 55 44.34 -3.93 26.89
CA TYR A 55 42.89 -4.04 26.70
C TYR A 55 42.23 -4.85 27.83
N ASN A 56 42.72 -6.06 28.09
CA ASN A 56 42.21 -6.90 29.18
C ASN A 56 42.34 -6.19 30.54
N ALA A 57 43.46 -5.50 30.78
CA ALA A 57 43.65 -4.77 32.04
C ALA A 57 42.77 -3.54 32.19
N LEU A 58 42.31 -2.91 31.10
CA LEU A 58 41.29 -1.86 31.18
C LEU A 58 39.94 -2.41 31.66
N ASP A 59 39.72 -3.71 31.42
CA ASP A 59 38.49 -4.42 31.67
C ASP A 59 38.43 -5.12 33.03
N ILE A 60 39.49 -5.16 33.85
CA ILE A 60 39.45 -5.82 35.16
C ILE A 60 38.91 -4.91 36.29
N GLU A 61 38.32 -5.53 37.32
CA GLU A 61 37.85 -4.84 38.53
C GLU A 61 38.98 -4.13 39.29
N MET A 62 38.69 -2.92 39.78
CA MET A 62 39.62 -2.15 40.59
C MET A 62 39.49 -2.42 42.09
N ILE A 63 40.62 -2.30 42.79
CA ILE A 63 40.68 -2.34 44.25
C ILE A 63 40.45 -0.94 44.82
N GLN A 64 39.50 -0.83 45.76
CA GLN A 64 39.19 0.42 46.46
C GLN A 64 40.20 0.70 47.58
N LYS A 65 40.52 -0.31 48.39
CA LYS A 65 41.41 -0.21 49.55
C LYS A 65 41.94 -1.57 49.97
N TYR A 66 42.95 -1.56 50.83
CA TYR A 66 43.38 -2.73 51.59
C TYR A 66 42.84 -2.67 53.01
N GLU A 67 42.26 -3.77 53.48
CA GLU A 67 41.78 -3.92 54.85
C GLU A 67 42.27 -5.25 55.43
N ASN A 68 42.97 -5.20 56.56
CA ASN A 68 43.62 -6.36 57.19
C ASN A 68 44.56 -7.17 56.27
N GLY A 69 45.17 -6.52 55.27
CA GLY A 69 46.08 -7.16 54.31
C GLY A 69 45.38 -7.83 53.12
N TYR A 70 44.05 -7.71 53.00
CA TYR A 70 43.28 -8.18 51.85
C TYR A 70 42.87 -7.00 50.97
N ALA A 71 42.95 -7.20 49.65
CA ALA A 71 42.45 -6.25 48.66
C ALA A 71 40.90 -6.28 48.68
N ILE A 72 40.28 -5.11 48.86
CA ILE A 72 38.83 -4.94 48.83
C ILE A 72 38.47 -4.21 47.53
N ALA A 73 37.76 -4.89 46.64
CA ALA A 73 37.21 -4.31 45.42
C ALA A 73 36.18 -3.20 45.76
N PHE A 74 35.87 -2.36 44.79
CA PHE A 74 34.71 -1.48 44.93
C PHE A 74 33.44 -2.32 45.06
N GLU A 75 32.51 -1.90 45.93
CA GLU A 75 31.21 -2.57 46.10
C GLU A 75 30.42 -2.63 44.79
N ASP A 76 30.61 -1.65 43.89
CA ASP A 76 29.99 -1.59 42.57
C ASP A 76 30.88 -2.11 41.43
N HIS A 77 31.93 -2.87 41.74
CA HIS A 77 32.78 -3.61 40.80
C HIS A 77 33.34 -2.80 39.61
N ARG A 78 33.51 -1.49 39.77
CA ARG A 78 34.00 -0.60 38.70
C ARG A 78 35.40 -1.00 38.19
N THR A 79 35.62 -0.87 36.89
CA THR A 79 36.88 -1.18 36.20
C THR A 79 37.76 0.07 36.03
N LEU A 80 38.95 -0.13 35.46
CA LEU A 80 39.82 0.95 35.02
C LEU A 80 39.12 1.86 33.99
N LEU A 81 38.36 1.27 33.05
CA LEU A 81 37.54 1.98 32.06
C LEU A 81 36.51 2.90 32.70
N SER A 82 35.69 2.39 33.63
CA SER A 82 34.64 3.21 34.23
C SER A 82 35.20 4.22 35.23
N THR A 83 36.21 3.85 36.03
CA THR A 83 36.77 4.73 37.06
C THR A 83 37.66 5.84 36.52
N LYS A 84 38.50 5.55 35.51
CA LYS A 84 39.49 6.52 35.00
C LYS A 84 39.03 7.23 33.74
N TYR A 85 38.22 6.58 32.92
CA TYR A 85 37.80 7.10 31.61
C TYR A 85 36.29 7.37 31.53
N GLY A 86 35.52 7.01 32.56
CA GLY A 86 34.07 7.20 32.59
C GLY A 86 33.33 6.35 31.55
N VAL A 87 33.93 5.25 31.10
CA VAL A 87 33.36 4.36 30.09
C VAL A 87 32.59 3.24 30.76
N TYR A 88 31.33 3.07 30.38
CA TYR A 88 30.41 2.06 30.89
C TYR A 88 30.04 1.10 29.76
N LYS A 89 29.78 -0.15 30.13
CA LYS A 89 29.23 -1.16 29.23
C LYS A 89 27.71 -1.08 29.31
N VAL A 90 27.05 -1.03 28.16
CA VAL A 90 25.60 -0.97 28.03
C VAL A 90 25.16 -2.13 27.16
N GLU A 91 24.22 -2.95 27.62
CA GLU A 91 23.61 -4.01 26.81
C GLU A 91 22.14 -3.70 26.60
N GLY A 92 21.57 -4.13 25.48
CA GLY A 92 20.14 -4.02 25.21
C GLY A 92 19.82 -4.47 23.79
N VAL A 93 18.53 -4.57 23.49
CA VAL A 93 18.00 -5.04 22.20
C VAL A 93 17.85 -3.83 21.28
N VAL A 94 18.37 -3.88 20.06
CA VAL A 94 18.15 -2.82 19.08
C VAL A 94 16.73 -2.92 18.53
N THR A 95 15.84 -2.02 18.92
CA THR A 95 14.45 -2.00 18.44
C THR A 95 14.20 -0.92 17.38
N GLY A 96 15.20 -0.11 17.07
CA GLY A 96 15.13 0.89 16.00
C GLY A 96 16.48 1.49 15.62
N ASN A 97 16.62 1.90 14.36
CA ASN A 97 17.77 2.67 13.86
C ASN A 97 17.32 3.66 12.78
N GLU A 98 18.27 4.27 12.08
CA GLU A 98 18.00 5.24 10.99
C GLU A 98 17.39 4.60 9.73
N TRP A 99 17.18 3.29 9.73
CA TRP A 99 16.69 2.53 8.58
C TRP A 99 15.31 1.90 8.83
N ALA A 100 15.02 1.42 10.05
CA ALA A 100 13.73 0.82 10.42
C ALA A 100 13.52 0.77 11.95
N GLN A 101 12.28 0.47 12.37
CA GLN A 101 11.89 0.27 13.78
C GLN A 101 10.94 -0.94 13.94
N LEU A 102 10.98 -1.59 15.11
CA LEU A 102 10.19 -2.79 15.44
C LEU A 102 8.98 -2.52 16.36
N GLU A 103 8.86 -1.33 16.95
CA GLU A 103 7.81 -1.06 17.96
C GLU A 103 6.64 -0.20 17.45
N ASP A 104 6.80 0.50 16.34
CA ASP A 104 5.78 1.38 15.77
C ASP A 104 5.04 0.68 14.61
N THR A 105 3.71 0.69 14.65
CA THR A 105 2.85 0.00 13.67
C THR A 105 2.82 0.65 12.29
N ASP A 106 3.30 1.89 12.17
CA ASP A 106 3.39 2.61 10.91
C ASP A 106 4.84 2.47 10.39
N SER A 107 5.04 1.65 9.36
CA SER A 107 6.33 1.31 8.75
C SER A 107 7.14 2.50 8.17
N GLU A 108 6.70 3.74 8.40
CA GLU A 108 7.33 4.98 7.91
C GLU A 108 8.25 5.65 8.94
N ASP A 109 8.28 5.18 10.20
CA ASP A 109 9.06 5.82 11.26
C ASP A 109 10.47 5.23 11.37
N ALA A 110 11.43 5.68 10.55
CA ALA A 110 12.86 5.51 10.86
C ALA A 110 13.35 6.58 11.84
N LEU A 111 14.38 6.28 12.63
CA LEU A 111 15.01 7.31 13.46
C LEU A 111 15.79 8.31 12.59
N ALA A 112 16.06 9.49 13.14
CA ALA A 112 16.94 10.44 12.48
C ALA A 112 18.33 9.81 12.19
N THR A 113 19.00 10.29 11.14
CA THR A 113 20.34 9.83 10.74
C THR A 113 21.31 9.79 11.93
N GLY A 114 22.05 8.69 12.04
CA GLY A 114 23.03 8.44 13.10
C GLY A 114 22.43 8.18 14.48
N LYS A 115 21.18 7.68 14.55
CA LYS A 115 20.52 7.28 15.80
C LYS A 115 20.22 5.79 15.84
N THR A 116 20.26 5.24 17.05
CA THR A 116 19.86 3.85 17.36
C THR A 116 19.03 3.86 18.64
N LYS A 117 17.85 3.24 18.62
CA LYS A 117 16.98 2.99 19.78
C LYS A 117 17.25 1.59 20.30
N MET A 118 17.52 1.51 21.59
CA MET A 118 17.67 0.24 22.30
C MET A 118 16.60 0.12 23.39
N ASP A 119 16.01 -1.06 23.51
CA ASP A 119 15.15 -1.46 24.62
C ASP A 119 15.84 -2.45 25.56
N HIS A 120 15.25 -2.70 26.74
CA HIS A 120 15.81 -3.57 27.79
C HIS A 120 17.24 -3.18 28.17
N VAL A 121 17.50 -1.86 28.24
CA VAL A 121 18.85 -1.30 28.39
C VAL A 121 19.38 -1.54 29.81
N LYS A 122 20.48 -2.28 29.89
CA LYS A 122 21.24 -2.62 31.11
C LYS A 122 22.56 -1.88 31.12
N VAL A 123 22.80 -1.03 32.13
CA VAL A 123 24.04 -0.28 32.29
C VAL A 123 24.91 -0.92 33.37
N TYR A 124 26.06 -1.43 32.95
CA TYR A 124 27.05 -2.06 33.83
C TYR A 124 28.16 -1.07 34.19
N LYS A 125 28.42 -0.95 35.50
CA LYS A 125 29.56 -0.16 36.02
C LYS A 125 30.88 -0.90 35.87
N SER A 126 30.82 -2.23 35.92
CA SER A 126 31.89 -3.12 35.51
C SER A 126 31.83 -3.33 34.00
N THR A 127 32.95 -3.18 33.32
CA THR A 127 33.06 -3.62 31.92
C THR A 127 33.46 -5.10 31.82
N THR A 128 33.95 -5.69 32.92
CA THR A 128 34.51 -7.06 32.99
C THR A 128 33.46 -8.13 32.70
N SER A 129 33.79 -9.06 31.80
CA SER A 129 33.00 -10.28 31.55
C SER A 129 32.98 -11.28 32.72
N ASN A 130 33.95 -11.19 33.65
CA ASN A 130 34.13 -12.11 34.78
C ASN A 130 33.51 -11.63 36.11
N THR A 131 32.73 -10.55 36.11
CA THR A 131 32.07 -10.04 37.32
C THR A 131 31.04 -11.07 37.81
N VAL A 132 31.22 -11.61 39.01
CA VAL A 132 30.34 -12.68 39.57
C VAL A 132 28.99 -12.12 40.08
N VAL A 133 28.84 -10.80 40.07
CA VAL A 133 27.66 -10.08 40.56
C VAL A 133 27.07 -9.32 39.38
N GLY A 134 25.84 -9.69 38.98
CA GLY A 134 25.08 -9.03 37.91
C GLY A 134 24.53 -7.67 38.32
N GLU A 135 25.34 -6.81 38.92
CA GLU A 135 24.92 -5.45 39.29
C GLU A 135 24.90 -4.55 38.04
N TYR A 136 23.70 -4.40 37.48
CA TYR A 136 23.40 -3.44 36.44
C TYR A 136 22.24 -2.52 36.86
N GLU A 137 22.21 -1.32 36.29
CA GLU A 137 21.07 -0.43 36.36
C GLU A 137 20.21 -0.65 35.10
N GLU A 138 18.96 -1.05 35.27
CA GLU A 138 17.99 -1.16 34.17
C GLU A 138 17.32 0.19 33.92
N GLU A 139 17.32 0.62 32.66
CA GLU A 139 16.50 1.74 32.22
C GLU A 139 15.07 1.27 31.95
N LYS A 140 14.10 2.03 32.44
CA LYS A 140 12.67 1.66 32.33
C LYS A 140 12.05 1.93 30.97
N ASN A 141 12.67 2.81 30.18
CA ASN A 141 12.19 3.22 28.87
C ASN A 141 13.29 2.97 27.85
N PRO A 142 12.94 2.73 26.58
CA PRO A 142 13.92 2.67 25.50
C PRO A 142 14.81 3.93 25.47
N VAL A 143 16.08 3.73 25.11
CA VAL A 143 17.09 4.79 25.06
C VAL A 143 17.56 4.98 23.63
N ILE A 144 17.53 6.23 23.15
CA ILE A 144 18.05 6.59 21.83
C ILE A 144 19.50 7.08 21.98
N PHE A 145 20.43 6.35 21.38
CA PHE A 145 21.85 6.68 21.33
C PHE A 145 22.21 7.40 20.03
N ASN A 146 23.21 8.29 20.09
CA ASN A 146 23.77 9.00 18.95
C ASN A 146 24.82 8.14 18.22
N VAL A 147 24.39 7.02 17.66
CA VAL A 147 25.22 6.11 16.88
C VAL A 147 24.38 5.47 15.76
N SER A 148 25.00 5.25 14.60
CA SER A 148 24.39 4.47 13.51
C SER A 148 24.64 2.98 13.74
N THR A 149 23.63 2.16 13.49
CA THR A 149 23.73 0.69 13.45
C THR A 149 23.09 0.16 12.17
N PRO A 150 23.63 -0.92 11.57
CA PRO A 150 23.06 -1.55 10.40
C PRO A 150 21.71 -2.25 10.71
N VAL A 151 20.93 -2.50 9.66
CA VAL A 151 19.60 -3.13 9.71
C VAL A 151 19.65 -4.55 10.28
N ASP A 152 20.71 -5.29 10.03
CA ASP A 152 20.88 -6.67 10.52
C ASP A 152 20.96 -6.76 12.05
N MET A 153 21.28 -5.66 12.75
CA MET A 153 21.29 -5.61 14.22
C MET A 153 19.88 -5.44 14.82
N LEU A 154 18.85 -5.12 14.03
CA LEU A 154 17.48 -4.98 14.54
C LEU A 154 16.98 -6.30 15.12
N GLY A 155 16.36 -6.22 16.31
CA GLY A 155 15.88 -7.36 17.08
C GLY A 155 16.96 -8.09 17.86
N GLN A 156 18.25 -7.77 17.67
CA GLN A 156 19.36 -8.42 18.35
C GLN A 156 19.84 -7.64 19.59
N THR A 157 20.34 -8.37 20.58
CA THR A 157 21.05 -7.82 21.73
C THR A 157 22.46 -7.37 21.33
N VAL A 158 22.72 -6.08 21.48
CA VAL A 158 24.04 -5.48 21.23
C VAL A 158 24.65 -4.99 22.54
N THR A 159 25.97 -4.90 22.55
CA THR A 159 26.72 -4.23 23.62
C THR A 159 27.36 -2.96 23.08
N MET A 160 27.16 -1.85 23.79
CA MET A 160 27.75 -0.55 23.53
C MET A 160 28.72 -0.15 24.65
N TYR A 161 29.88 0.38 24.28
CA TYR A 161 30.76 1.07 25.23
C TYR A 161 30.51 2.57 25.16
N VAL A 162 30.04 3.17 26.25
CA VAL A 162 29.63 4.58 26.26
C VAL A 162 30.39 5.37 27.31
N ARG A 163 30.82 6.59 26.97
CA ARG A 163 31.31 7.55 27.97
C ARG A 163 30.10 8.22 28.64
N LYS A 164 29.69 7.69 29.81
CA LYS A 164 28.43 8.06 30.48
C LYS A 164 28.42 9.54 30.88
N THR A 165 27.36 10.24 30.50
CA THR A 165 27.05 11.58 31.04
C THR A 165 25.92 11.51 32.08
N THR A 166 25.43 12.65 32.56
CA THR A 166 24.27 12.70 33.47
C THR A 166 23.00 12.09 32.85
N VAL A 167 22.87 12.13 31.52
CA VAL A 167 21.76 11.55 30.78
C VAL A 167 22.31 10.47 29.84
N LEU A 168 21.87 9.23 30.00
CA LEU A 168 22.44 8.10 29.26
C LEU A 168 22.36 8.28 27.73
N ALA A 169 21.23 8.76 27.22
CA ALA A 169 21.01 9.08 25.80
C ALA A 169 22.02 10.09 25.21
N ASN A 170 22.59 10.97 26.05
CA ASN A 170 23.58 11.96 25.64
C ASN A 170 25.03 11.45 25.73
N SER A 171 25.22 10.16 26.05
CA SER A 171 26.55 9.57 26.17
C SER A 171 27.22 9.41 24.80
N GLU A 172 28.53 9.63 24.76
CA GLU A 172 29.34 9.38 23.56
C GLU A 172 29.56 7.88 23.41
N VAL A 173 29.10 7.31 22.30
CA VAL A 173 29.27 5.89 21.98
C VAL A 173 30.65 5.68 21.36
N LEU A 174 31.45 4.81 21.96
CA LEU A 174 32.83 4.52 21.55
C LEU A 174 32.92 3.28 20.65
N GLY A 175 31.91 2.42 20.69
CA GLY A 175 31.81 1.22 19.87
C GLY A 175 30.54 0.44 20.17
N VAL A 176 30.07 -0.31 19.16
CA VAL A 176 28.90 -1.19 19.19
C VAL A 176 29.34 -2.55 18.65
N TYR A 177 28.92 -3.63 19.30
CA TYR A 177 29.14 -5.00 18.80
C TYR A 177 27.96 -5.89 19.16
N VAL A 178 27.67 -6.87 18.29
CA VAL A 178 26.64 -7.89 18.54
C VAL A 178 27.15 -8.86 19.60
N ASN A 179 26.34 -9.13 20.62
CA ASN A 179 26.70 -10.11 21.63
C ASN A 179 26.35 -11.53 21.15
N GLY A 180 27.29 -12.19 20.47
CA GLY A 180 27.05 -13.51 19.88
C GLY A 180 26.72 -14.62 20.88
N ASN A 181 26.91 -14.42 22.19
CA ASN A 181 26.51 -15.40 23.21
C ASN A 181 25.03 -15.27 23.61
N ASN A 182 24.42 -14.12 23.35
CA ASN A 182 23.03 -13.83 23.69
C ASN A 182 22.10 -13.96 22.48
N ASN A 183 22.62 -13.93 21.25
CA ASN A 183 21.78 -13.98 20.06
C ASN A 183 21.87 -15.34 19.36
N VAL A 184 20.73 -15.95 19.06
CA VAL A 184 20.61 -17.10 18.16
C VAL A 184 19.73 -16.70 16.98
N VAL A 185 20.35 -16.52 15.81
CA VAL A 185 19.68 -16.05 14.59
C VAL A 185 19.64 -17.16 13.55
N LYS A 186 18.48 -17.35 12.92
CA LYS A 186 18.28 -18.28 11.82
C LYS A 186 17.63 -17.57 10.64
N THR A 187 18.21 -17.69 9.45
CA THR A 187 17.71 -17.06 8.21
C THR A 187 17.55 -18.08 7.08
N THR A 188 16.57 -17.87 6.19
CA THR A 188 16.35 -18.63 4.95
C THR A 188 15.64 -17.77 3.91
N ALA A 189 15.93 -17.96 2.62
CA ALA A 189 15.10 -17.45 1.52
C ALA A 189 14.29 -18.56 0.83
N ASP A 190 14.43 -19.81 1.29
CA ASP A 190 13.77 -20.99 0.73
C ASP A 190 12.33 -21.16 1.23
N THR A 191 11.57 -21.96 0.49
CA THR A 191 10.23 -22.39 0.89
C THR A 191 10.25 -23.20 2.19
N GLN A 192 9.40 -22.86 3.16
CA GLN A 192 9.29 -23.54 4.45
C GLN A 192 7.85 -23.94 4.73
N ASP A 193 7.60 -25.23 4.97
CA ASP A 193 6.24 -25.75 5.20
C ASP A 193 5.65 -25.23 6.51
N THR A 194 6.41 -25.26 7.61
CA THR A 194 6.00 -24.76 8.92
C THR A 194 7.14 -24.06 9.66
N MET A 195 6.84 -23.12 10.56
CA MET A 195 7.83 -22.49 11.44
C MET A 195 8.64 -23.52 12.23
N LYS A 196 7.99 -24.61 12.64
CA LYS A 196 8.64 -25.73 13.33
C LYS A 196 9.69 -26.44 12.47
N ASP A 197 9.44 -26.60 11.17
CA ASP A 197 10.39 -27.23 10.25
C ASP A 197 11.59 -26.31 10.01
N PHE A 198 11.35 -25.00 9.88
CA PHE A 198 12.38 -23.97 9.76
C PHE A 198 13.33 -23.91 10.98
N LEU A 199 12.77 -23.96 12.19
CA LEU A 199 13.53 -23.93 13.46
C LEU A 199 14.07 -25.30 13.88
N LYS A 200 13.91 -26.34 13.05
CA LYS A 200 14.26 -27.69 13.44
C LYS A 200 15.78 -27.84 13.63
N GLY A 201 16.17 -28.26 14.83
CA GLY A 201 17.56 -28.55 15.17
C GLY A 201 18.38 -27.33 15.58
N THR A 202 17.77 -26.14 15.64
CA THR A 202 18.42 -24.93 16.19
C THR A 202 18.30 -24.86 17.72
N GLY A 203 17.28 -25.52 18.30
CA GLY A 203 16.94 -25.40 19.71
C GLY A 203 15.91 -24.30 19.99
N LEU A 204 15.42 -23.62 18.96
CA LEU A 204 14.47 -22.51 19.05
C LEU A 204 13.00 -22.95 18.96
N SER A 205 12.11 -22.22 19.64
CA SER A 205 10.66 -22.29 19.49
C SER A 205 10.02 -20.91 19.40
N VAL A 206 8.78 -20.87 18.86
CA VAL A 206 7.93 -19.68 18.86
C VAL A 206 6.78 -19.89 19.84
N ASP A 207 6.30 -18.82 20.44
CA ASP A 207 5.18 -18.85 21.38
C ASP A 207 4.18 -17.70 21.14
N GLY A 208 3.42 -17.33 22.17
CA GLY A 208 2.42 -16.24 22.08
C GLY A 208 3.01 -14.84 22.17
N ASP A 209 4.26 -14.72 22.62
CA ASP A 209 4.97 -13.45 22.81
C ASP A 209 5.89 -13.14 21.62
N THR A 210 6.17 -14.10 20.73
CA THR A 210 6.86 -13.88 19.44
C THR A 210 6.17 -12.82 18.58
N ALA A 211 6.91 -11.78 18.20
CA ALA A 211 6.46 -10.71 17.33
C ALA A 211 6.82 -10.97 15.86
N TYR A 212 5.86 -10.72 14.96
CA TYR A 212 6.00 -10.99 13.52
C TYR A 212 6.02 -9.69 12.71
N TYR A 213 6.84 -9.64 11.67
CA TYR A 213 7.01 -8.43 10.84
C TYR A 213 7.12 -8.80 9.36
N VAL A 214 6.50 -8.02 8.48
CA VAL A 214 6.76 -8.08 7.02
C VAL A 214 7.22 -6.71 6.57
N ASN A 215 8.41 -6.62 5.97
CA ASN A 215 9.06 -5.35 5.62
C ASN A 215 9.04 -4.35 6.79
N TYR A 216 9.35 -4.85 8.00
CA TYR A 216 9.31 -4.12 9.27
C TYR A 216 7.93 -3.55 9.69
N GLY A 217 6.85 -3.89 8.98
CA GLY A 217 5.48 -3.63 9.42
C GLY A 217 5.01 -4.70 10.41
N VAL A 218 4.52 -4.28 11.57
CA VAL A 218 4.03 -5.16 12.65
C VAL A 218 2.86 -6.03 12.18
N MET A 219 2.98 -7.33 12.38
CA MET A 219 1.94 -8.33 12.12
C MET A 219 1.43 -8.93 13.42
N LYS A 220 0.13 -9.21 13.45
CA LYS A 220 -0.53 -9.77 14.64
C LYS A 220 -0.02 -11.17 15.01
N ASP A 221 0.24 -11.99 13.99
CA ASP A 221 0.61 -13.39 14.10
C ASP A 221 1.22 -13.88 12.76
N GLU A 222 1.73 -15.11 12.73
CA GLU A 222 2.28 -15.74 11.52
C GLU A 222 1.28 -15.74 10.36
N ALA A 223 -0.01 -15.98 10.63
CA ALA A 223 -1.05 -16.04 9.61
C ALA A 223 -1.34 -14.66 8.99
N ALA A 224 -1.23 -13.59 9.77
CA ALA A 224 -1.30 -12.22 9.28
C ALA A 224 -0.09 -11.88 8.39
N ALA A 225 1.11 -12.33 8.77
CA ALA A 225 2.32 -12.15 7.99
C ALA A 225 2.25 -12.87 6.63
N THR A 226 1.87 -14.15 6.60
CA THR A 226 1.71 -14.91 5.35
C THR A 226 0.64 -14.34 4.43
N LYS A 227 -0.43 -13.79 5.01
CA LYS A 227 -1.45 -13.05 4.25
C LYS A 227 -0.91 -11.75 3.65
N ALA A 228 -0.11 -11.00 4.41
CA ALA A 228 0.49 -9.74 3.94
C ALA A 228 1.46 -9.95 2.76
N MET A 229 2.17 -11.09 2.74
CA MET A 229 3.06 -11.48 1.64
C MET A 229 2.32 -11.92 0.36
N GLY A 230 1.00 -12.09 0.41
CA GLY A 230 0.16 -12.35 -0.76
C GLY A 230 0.09 -13.80 -1.23
N PHE A 231 0.62 -14.77 -0.48
CA PHE A 231 0.64 -16.20 -0.84
C PHE A 231 -0.76 -16.84 -0.99
N GLU A 232 -1.82 -16.16 -0.53
CA GLU A 232 -3.19 -16.66 -0.59
C GLU A 232 -3.89 -16.43 -1.94
N SER A 233 -3.33 -15.60 -2.83
CA SER A 233 -4.01 -15.05 -4.01
C SER A 233 -3.29 -15.34 -5.33
N GLY A 234 -3.84 -16.25 -6.13
CA GLY A 234 -3.42 -16.50 -7.52
C GLY A 234 -2.87 -17.91 -7.73
N ASP A 235 -2.99 -18.43 -8.96
CA ASP A 235 -2.68 -19.83 -9.25
C ASP A 235 -1.21 -20.19 -9.06
N ARG A 236 -0.29 -19.23 -9.29
CA ARG A 236 1.15 -19.42 -9.10
C ARG A 236 1.53 -19.71 -7.64
N PHE A 237 0.76 -19.21 -6.67
CA PHE A 237 1.06 -19.36 -5.25
C PHE A 237 0.49 -20.65 -4.64
N ASN A 238 -0.21 -21.49 -5.41
CA ASN A 238 -0.85 -22.71 -4.90
C ASN A 238 0.13 -23.65 -4.19
N SER A 239 1.40 -23.72 -4.63
CA SER A 239 2.45 -24.57 -4.03
C SER A 239 3.00 -24.02 -2.71
N VAL A 240 2.79 -22.74 -2.41
CA VAL A 240 3.23 -22.06 -1.17
C VAL A 240 2.07 -21.63 -0.28
N LYS A 241 0.84 -21.92 -0.68
CA LYS A 241 -0.36 -21.57 0.06
C LYS A 241 -0.40 -22.27 1.42
N GLY A 242 -0.57 -21.49 2.50
CA GLY A 242 -0.58 -21.99 3.86
C GLY A 242 0.78 -22.45 4.39
N LYS A 243 1.87 -22.19 3.66
CA LYS A 243 3.24 -22.40 4.12
C LYS A 243 3.76 -21.18 4.87
N THR A 244 4.78 -21.37 5.71
CA THR A 244 5.43 -20.30 6.47
C THR A 244 6.23 -19.37 5.57
N ASN A 245 6.91 -19.89 4.56
CA ASN A 245 7.72 -19.08 3.63
C ASN A 245 7.71 -19.63 2.20
N GLY A 246 8.06 -18.78 1.22
CA GLY A 246 8.25 -19.15 -0.18
C GLY A 246 9.58 -18.60 -0.73
N TYR A 247 10.11 -19.27 -1.75
CA TYR A 247 11.32 -18.82 -2.47
C TYR A 247 11.26 -17.32 -2.83
N GLY A 248 12.34 -16.60 -2.50
CA GLY A 248 12.50 -15.16 -2.77
C GLY A 248 12.11 -14.23 -1.63
N VAL A 249 11.42 -14.74 -0.61
CA VAL A 249 11.16 -13.99 0.64
C VAL A 249 12.18 -14.41 1.69
N GLU A 250 12.92 -13.45 2.24
CA GLU A 250 13.87 -13.72 3.32
C GLU A 250 13.13 -13.78 4.67
N LEU A 251 13.23 -14.92 5.35
CA LEU A 251 12.68 -15.16 6.67
C LEU A 251 13.83 -15.27 7.68
N THR A 252 13.80 -14.42 8.71
CA THR A 252 14.75 -14.42 9.83
C THR A 252 14.02 -14.58 11.17
N ALA A 253 14.44 -15.54 11.99
CA ALA A 253 14.02 -15.69 13.39
C ALA A 253 15.17 -15.34 14.33
N ILE A 254 14.87 -14.56 15.37
CA ILE A 254 15.84 -14.01 16.33
C ILE A 254 15.37 -14.35 17.74
N ASP A 255 16.19 -15.14 18.43
CA ASP A 255 16.24 -15.24 19.90
C ASP A 255 17.35 -14.29 20.36
N ASN A 256 17.01 -13.29 21.17
CA ASN A 256 17.90 -12.20 21.55
C ASN A 256 18.49 -12.32 22.97
N ASP A 257 18.10 -13.33 23.74
CA ASP A 257 18.63 -13.60 25.07
C ASP A 257 19.15 -15.03 25.30
N ASN A 258 19.06 -15.87 24.27
CA ASN A 258 19.53 -17.26 24.19
C ASN A 258 18.84 -18.17 25.20
N ASP A 259 17.55 -17.95 25.45
CA ASP A 259 16.74 -18.82 26.30
C ASP A 259 16.03 -19.96 25.53
N GLY A 260 16.06 -19.90 24.19
CA GLY A 260 15.47 -20.88 23.28
C GLY A 260 14.09 -20.50 22.75
N GLU A 261 13.50 -19.40 23.19
CA GLU A 261 12.29 -18.83 22.61
C GLU A 261 12.66 -17.69 21.63
N VAL A 262 11.86 -17.51 20.59
CA VAL A 262 12.10 -16.50 19.55
C VAL A 262 11.28 -15.25 19.87
N GLU A 263 11.94 -14.11 20.05
CA GLU A 263 11.26 -12.83 20.24
C GLU A 263 10.77 -12.24 18.92
N TYR A 264 11.56 -12.34 17.85
CA TYR A 264 11.28 -11.66 16.59
C TYR A 264 11.34 -12.60 15.38
N VAL A 265 10.32 -12.51 14.53
CA VAL A 265 10.27 -13.13 13.21
C VAL A 265 10.10 -12.03 12.15
N LEU A 266 11.09 -11.90 11.28
CA LEU A 266 11.17 -10.87 10.24
C LEU A 266 11.06 -11.52 8.86
N TYR A 267 10.09 -11.06 8.06
CA TYR A 267 10.00 -11.36 6.62
C TYR A 267 10.39 -10.13 5.82
N LEU A 268 11.34 -10.27 4.90
CA LEU A 268 11.70 -9.24 3.93
C LEU A 268 11.27 -9.73 2.53
N GLN A 269 10.29 -9.04 1.95
CA GLN A 269 9.73 -9.35 0.63
C GLN A 269 9.97 -8.16 -0.32
N GLU A 270 10.83 -8.39 -1.31
CA GLU A 270 11.00 -7.48 -2.45
C GLU A 270 9.80 -7.53 -3.40
N THR A 271 9.76 -6.62 -4.35
CA THR A 271 8.79 -6.59 -5.44
C THR A 271 9.51 -6.24 -6.73
N LEU A 272 9.32 -7.05 -7.77
CA LEU A 272 9.74 -6.67 -9.12
C LEU A 272 8.82 -5.56 -9.62
N SER A 273 9.37 -4.36 -9.75
CA SER A 273 8.70 -3.15 -10.21
C SER A 273 9.38 -2.60 -11.46
N GLN A 274 8.92 -1.45 -11.92
CA GLN A 274 9.46 -0.71 -13.04
C GLN A 274 9.61 0.76 -12.66
N VAL A 275 10.70 1.39 -13.11
CA VAL A 275 10.82 2.86 -13.10
C VAL A 275 9.89 3.41 -14.17
N ILE A 276 8.84 4.11 -13.76
CA ILE A 276 7.82 4.64 -14.68
C ILE A 276 7.94 6.14 -14.90
N ALA A 277 8.77 6.86 -14.13
CA ALA A 277 9.11 8.25 -14.41
C ALA A 277 10.39 8.64 -13.69
N LYS A 278 11.10 9.63 -14.23
CA LYS A 278 12.23 10.29 -13.56
C LYS A 278 12.24 11.77 -13.93
N SER A 279 12.68 12.61 -12.99
CA SER A 279 13.00 14.02 -13.23
C SER A 279 14.28 14.37 -12.51
N ASP A 280 15.27 14.82 -13.27
CA ASP A 280 16.57 15.23 -12.73
C ASP A 280 16.48 16.62 -12.09
N SER A 281 15.67 17.52 -12.65
CA SER A 281 15.54 18.88 -12.10
C SER A 281 14.81 18.93 -10.75
N LYS A 282 13.91 17.97 -10.52
CA LYS A 282 13.19 17.79 -9.26
C LYS A 282 13.88 16.81 -8.31
N GLU A 283 14.91 16.11 -8.77
CA GLU A 283 15.58 15.02 -8.04
C GLU A 283 14.57 13.96 -7.57
N THR A 284 13.71 13.49 -8.48
CA THR A 284 12.67 12.50 -8.14
C THR A 284 12.62 11.32 -9.11
N THR A 285 12.21 10.16 -8.59
CA THR A 285 11.97 8.94 -9.36
C THR A 285 10.61 8.34 -8.98
N THR A 286 9.84 7.88 -9.95
CA THR A 286 8.55 7.21 -9.72
C THR A 286 8.68 5.72 -10.05
N LEU A 287 8.40 4.88 -9.06
CA LEU A 287 8.41 3.43 -9.18
C LEU A 287 6.99 2.88 -9.24
N ASN A 288 6.73 1.90 -10.11
CA ASN A 288 5.39 1.33 -10.26
C ASN A 288 4.91 0.70 -8.94
N THR A 289 3.68 1.01 -8.56
CA THR A 289 2.97 0.62 -7.33
C THR A 289 3.53 1.13 -6.01
N PHE A 290 4.75 1.68 -5.99
CA PHE A 290 5.37 2.31 -4.82
C PHE A 290 4.97 3.78 -4.71
N ASN A 291 4.91 4.30 -3.48
CA ASN A 291 4.42 5.66 -3.17
C ASN A 291 3.10 6.04 -3.88
N SER A 292 2.21 5.06 -4.10
CA SER A 292 0.99 5.26 -4.90
C SER A 292 1.24 5.80 -6.32
N ASN A 293 2.35 5.40 -6.96
CA ASN A 293 2.81 5.90 -8.26
C ASN A 293 3.07 7.42 -8.29
N LYS A 294 3.41 8.01 -7.13
CA LYS A 294 3.87 9.39 -7.03
C LYS A 294 5.39 9.44 -7.07
N ALA A 295 5.91 10.59 -7.49
CA ALA A 295 7.32 10.89 -7.42
C ALA A 295 7.84 10.67 -5.99
N ILE A 296 8.93 9.91 -5.88
CA ILE A 296 9.70 9.69 -4.66
C ILE A 296 10.92 10.59 -4.75
N ASP A 297 11.25 11.30 -3.68
CA ASP A 297 12.49 12.05 -3.61
C ASP A 297 13.68 11.10 -3.74
N ASN A 298 14.66 11.43 -4.57
CA ASN A 298 15.85 10.60 -4.73
C ASN A 298 16.62 10.46 -3.39
N GLU A 299 16.47 11.40 -2.44
CA GLU A 299 17.03 11.25 -1.08
C GLU A 299 16.37 10.12 -0.28
N ASP A 300 15.12 9.77 -0.59
CA ASP A 300 14.38 8.67 0.03
C ASP A 300 14.63 7.32 -0.68
N ILE A 301 15.36 7.32 -1.81
CA ILE A 301 15.74 6.11 -2.55
C ILE A 301 17.17 5.71 -2.22
N VAL A 302 17.34 4.51 -1.68
CA VAL A 302 18.64 3.89 -1.42
C VAL A 302 18.96 2.93 -2.55
N THR A 303 19.87 3.32 -3.44
CA THR A 303 20.25 2.54 -4.62
C THR A 303 21.71 2.79 -5.01
N GLU A 304 22.36 1.78 -5.57
CA GLU A 304 23.63 1.92 -6.31
C GLU A 304 23.42 1.91 -7.84
N ALA A 305 22.22 1.55 -8.30
CA ALA A 305 21.84 1.47 -9.70
C ALA A 305 21.51 2.84 -10.32
N ASP A 306 21.79 3.00 -11.61
CA ASP A 306 21.35 4.18 -12.36
C ASP A 306 19.95 3.92 -12.92
N LEU A 307 18.94 4.51 -12.27
CA LEU A 307 17.55 4.27 -12.58
C LEU A 307 17.14 5.08 -13.81
N ALA A 308 16.82 4.46 -14.94
CA ALA A 308 16.22 5.11 -16.11
C ALA A 308 14.73 4.74 -16.26
N GLU A 309 13.95 5.63 -16.88
CA GLU A 309 12.54 5.34 -17.17
C GLU A 309 12.43 4.12 -18.11
N GLY A 310 11.64 3.13 -17.70
CA GLY A 310 11.49 1.84 -18.37
C GLY A 310 12.20 0.68 -17.67
N ASP A 311 13.18 0.95 -16.80
CA ASP A 311 14.01 -0.09 -16.18
C ASP A 311 13.21 -0.97 -15.21
N LEU A 312 13.50 -2.28 -15.25
CA LEU A 312 13.02 -3.23 -14.25
C LEU A 312 13.89 -3.13 -13.00
N VAL A 313 13.25 -3.10 -11.83
CA VAL A 313 13.93 -2.96 -10.54
C VAL A 313 13.33 -3.86 -9.49
N LEU A 314 14.16 -4.35 -8.57
CA LEU A 314 13.71 -4.97 -7.33
C LEU A 314 13.60 -3.89 -6.27
N THR A 315 12.40 -3.71 -5.71
CA THR A 315 12.15 -2.66 -4.71
C THR A 315 11.52 -3.23 -3.46
N VAL A 316 12.01 -2.77 -2.31
CA VAL A 316 11.39 -2.96 -1.01
C VAL A 316 11.30 -1.61 -0.29
N SER A 317 10.23 -1.39 0.47
CA SER A 317 10.03 -0.15 1.22
C SER A 317 9.85 -0.44 2.70
N TYR A 318 10.61 0.28 3.53
CA TYR A 318 10.52 0.29 4.98
C TYR A 318 11.25 1.52 5.53
N GLY A 319 10.85 1.97 6.73
CA GLY A 319 11.45 3.13 7.40
C GLY A 319 11.35 4.43 6.61
N GLY A 320 10.29 4.58 5.82
CA GLY A 320 10.06 5.75 4.97
C GLY A 320 10.97 5.84 3.74
N ARG A 321 11.79 4.81 3.48
CA ARG A 321 12.72 4.75 2.33
C ARG A 321 12.35 3.63 1.37
N TYR A 322 12.95 3.71 0.17
CA TYR A 322 12.81 2.73 -0.90
C TYR A 322 14.19 2.19 -1.25
N TYR A 323 14.40 0.90 -1.03
CA TYR A 323 15.65 0.22 -1.36
C TYR A 323 15.47 -0.41 -2.73
N VAL A 324 16.31 0.00 -3.69
CA VAL A 324 16.15 -0.33 -5.10
C VAL A 324 17.43 -0.95 -5.64
N SER A 325 17.30 -2.03 -6.40
CA SER A 325 18.40 -2.69 -7.08
C SER A 325 17.99 -3.20 -8.47
N GLU A 326 18.96 -3.41 -9.35
CA GLU A 326 18.75 -4.02 -10.66
C GLU A 326 18.62 -5.55 -10.53
N PRO A 327 17.59 -6.17 -11.13
CA PRO A 327 17.48 -7.62 -11.15
C PRO A 327 18.54 -8.24 -12.06
N GLN A 328 19.01 -9.43 -11.72
CA GLN A 328 19.85 -10.20 -12.63
C GLN A 328 19.02 -10.79 -13.77
N VAL A 329 19.59 -10.84 -14.97
CA VAL A 329 18.96 -11.43 -16.16
C VAL A 329 19.84 -12.55 -16.70
N ILE A 330 19.24 -13.71 -16.96
CA ILE A 330 19.89 -14.83 -17.63
C ILE A 330 19.21 -15.08 -18.98
N THR A 331 19.98 -15.26 -20.05
CA THR A 331 19.43 -15.52 -21.39
C THR A 331 19.66 -16.97 -21.79
N GLY A 332 18.63 -17.65 -22.29
CA GLY A 332 18.78 -18.98 -22.90
C GLY A 332 17.46 -19.73 -23.10
N GLN A 333 17.56 -20.99 -23.50
CA GLN A 333 16.42 -21.89 -23.72
C GLN A 333 16.10 -22.70 -22.47
N MET A 334 14.82 -22.96 -22.24
CA MET A 334 14.38 -23.89 -21.19
C MET A 334 14.68 -25.33 -21.61
N GLU A 335 15.49 -26.04 -20.81
CA GLU A 335 15.89 -27.42 -21.07
C GLU A 335 14.92 -28.43 -20.43
N SER A 336 14.40 -28.11 -19.23
CA SER A 336 13.44 -28.93 -18.51
C SER A 336 12.67 -28.12 -17.46
N TYR A 337 11.53 -28.63 -16.99
CA TYR A 337 10.76 -28.04 -15.89
C TYR A 337 10.05 -29.12 -15.06
N ALA A 338 9.81 -28.82 -13.79
CA ALA A 338 9.02 -29.63 -12.87
C ALA A 338 7.80 -28.84 -12.38
N ALA A 339 6.62 -29.10 -12.97
CA ALA A 339 5.37 -28.45 -12.61
C ALA A 339 4.49 -29.36 -11.72
N ASN A 340 4.39 -29.06 -10.43
CA ASN A 340 3.46 -29.73 -9.52
C ASN A 340 2.80 -28.70 -8.58
N LYS A 341 1.48 -28.75 -8.43
CA LYS A 341 0.73 -27.80 -7.60
C LYS A 341 1.00 -27.93 -6.10
N GLU A 342 1.50 -29.07 -5.64
CA GLU A 342 1.69 -29.40 -4.21
C GLU A 342 3.15 -29.73 -3.87
N LYS A 343 4.04 -29.76 -4.86
CA LYS A 343 5.47 -30.04 -4.66
C LYS A 343 6.32 -28.88 -5.14
N GLU A 344 7.59 -28.96 -4.79
CA GLU A 344 8.62 -28.07 -5.29
C GLU A 344 8.63 -28.01 -6.83
N GLN A 345 8.77 -26.79 -7.33
CA GLN A 345 8.73 -26.45 -8.75
C GLN A 345 10.09 -25.91 -9.18
N THR A 346 10.56 -26.30 -10.37
CA THR A 346 11.86 -25.89 -10.91
C THR A 346 11.84 -25.76 -12.42
N ILE A 347 12.81 -25.02 -12.98
CA ILE A 347 13.20 -25.05 -14.39
C ILE A 347 14.72 -25.24 -14.51
N THR A 348 15.17 -25.72 -15.67
CA THR A 348 16.61 -25.80 -16.01
C THR A 348 16.90 -24.93 -17.22
N VAL A 349 17.89 -24.04 -17.10
CA VAL A 349 18.37 -23.17 -18.18
C VAL A 349 19.89 -23.18 -18.16
N GLY A 350 20.52 -23.53 -19.29
CA GLY A 350 21.99 -23.62 -19.39
C GLY A 350 22.63 -24.61 -18.42
N GLY A 351 21.94 -25.71 -18.11
CA GLY A 351 22.38 -26.71 -17.13
C GLY A 351 22.27 -26.33 -15.65
N THR A 352 21.75 -25.14 -15.31
CA THR A 352 21.49 -24.71 -13.91
C THR A 352 20.00 -24.82 -13.60
N GLU A 353 19.67 -25.37 -12.42
CA GLU A 353 18.30 -25.44 -11.91
C GLU A 353 17.93 -24.16 -11.15
N TYR A 354 16.73 -23.63 -11.43
CA TYR A 354 16.18 -22.43 -10.80
C TYR A 354 14.77 -22.71 -10.25
N HIS A 355 14.43 -22.06 -9.13
CA HIS A 355 13.08 -22.08 -8.56
C HIS A 355 12.26 -20.87 -9.04
N PRO A 356 10.92 -20.95 -9.06
CA PRO A 356 10.09 -19.76 -9.20
C PRO A 356 10.18 -18.89 -7.95
N SER A 357 10.27 -17.58 -8.16
CA SER A 357 10.18 -16.59 -7.09
C SER A 357 8.72 -16.30 -6.73
N TYR A 358 8.44 -16.17 -5.43
CA TYR A 358 7.12 -15.83 -4.90
C TYR A 358 7.05 -14.38 -4.37
N ILE A 359 8.01 -13.54 -4.73
CA ILE A 359 7.91 -12.09 -4.53
C ILE A 359 6.82 -11.49 -5.42
N GLN A 360 6.41 -10.25 -5.15
CA GLN A 360 5.35 -9.62 -5.94
C GLN A 360 5.85 -9.21 -7.34
N TYR A 361 5.03 -9.47 -8.36
CA TYR A 361 5.22 -8.96 -9.71
C TYR A 361 4.35 -7.71 -9.92
N LYS A 362 4.99 -6.56 -10.12
CA LYS A 362 4.37 -5.24 -10.36
C LYS A 362 5.05 -4.51 -11.52
N ALA A 363 5.58 -5.25 -12.48
CA ALA A 363 6.18 -4.72 -13.71
C ALA A 363 5.28 -4.97 -14.93
N ASP A 364 3.95 -5.00 -14.74
CA ASP A 364 2.96 -5.28 -15.78
C ASP A 364 2.89 -4.21 -16.89
N THR A 365 3.41 -3.01 -16.61
CA THR A 365 3.57 -1.94 -17.59
C THR A 365 4.82 -2.07 -18.46
N ALA A 366 5.75 -2.98 -18.14
CA ALA A 366 6.97 -3.17 -18.90
C ALA A 366 6.70 -3.94 -20.21
N ASP A 367 7.14 -3.38 -21.33
CA ASP A 367 6.96 -3.99 -22.65
C ASP A 367 7.56 -5.40 -22.69
N ASN A 368 6.77 -6.35 -23.20
CA ASN A 368 7.14 -7.75 -23.43
C ASN A 368 7.66 -8.51 -22.20
N THR A 369 7.42 -8.02 -20.98
CA THR A 369 7.79 -8.73 -19.74
C THR A 369 6.57 -9.45 -19.18
N TYR A 370 6.73 -10.73 -18.86
CA TYR A 370 5.65 -11.59 -18.39
C TYR A 370 5.99 -12.19 -17.03
N GLU A 371 5.02 -12.20 -16.12
CA GLU A 371 5.14 -12.90 -14.84
C GLU A 371 5.40 -14.39 -15.07
N PHE A 372 6.42 -14.92 -14.40
CA PHE A 372 6.78 -16.32 -14.53
C PHE A 372 5.88 -17.22 -13.68
N ASP A 373 5.35 -18.28 -14.29
CA ASP A 373 4.55 -19.31 -13.64
C ASP A 373 4.87 -20.67 -14.28
N VAL A 374 5.54 -21.53 -13.53
CA VAL A 374 5.97 -22.88 -13.98
C VAL A 374 4.78 -23.73 -14.44
N LEU A 375 3.58 -23.49 -13.91
CA LEU A 375 2.38 -24.23 -14.30
C LEU A 375 1.90 -23.88 -15.73
N LYS A 376 2.42 -22.79 -16.33
CA LYS A 376 2.06 -22.33 -17.67
C LYS A 376 3.04 -22.72 -18.77
N CYS A 377 4.17 -23.36 -18.45
CA CYS A 377 5.16 -23.82 -19.43
C CYS A 377 4.55 -24.72 -20.53
N ASP A 378 3.47 -25.45 -20.23
CA ASP A 378 2.75 -26.29 -21.21
C ASP A 378 1.59 -25.60 -21.95
N ASN A 379 1.21 -24.38 -21.57
CA ASN A 379 -0.02 -23.71 -22.04
C ASN A 379 0.19 -22.19 -22.25
N GLY A 380 1.17 -21.82 -23.08
CA GLY A 380 1.39 -20.44 -23.50
C GLY A 380 2.28 -19.61 -22.56
N GLY A 381 3.07 -20.26 -21.72
CA GLY A 381 4.16 -19.67 -20.94
C GLY A 381 5.50 -19.70 -21.70
N VAL A 382 6.57 -20.08 -21.02
CA VAL A 382 7.90 -20.31 -21.63
C VAL A 382 7.88 -21.60 -22.45
N GLU A 383 8.32 -21.52 -23.71
CA GLU A 383 8.37 -22.66 -24.63
C GLU A 383 9.75 -23.31 -24.72
N PHE A 384 9.80 -24.59 -25.13
CA PHE A 384 11.03 -25.25 -25.51
C PHE A 384 11.57 -24.69 -26.84
N ASP A 385 12.89 -24.78 -27.05
CA ASP A 385 13.58 -24.37 -28.28
C ASP A 385 13.46 -22.86 -28.65
N SER A 386 13.05 -22.01 -27.70
CA SER A 386 13.02 -20.55 -27.84
C SER A 386 13.91 -19.90 -26.79
N ASP A 387 14.64 -18.85 -27.17
CA ASP A 387 15.49 -18.10 -26.25
C ASP A 387 14.69 -17.01 -25.51
N TYR A 388 14.86 -16.99 -24.20
CA TYR A 388 14.23 -16.02 -23.30
C TYR A 388 15.27 -15.39 -22.37
N ASP A 389 15.02 -14.13 -22.02
CA ASP A 389 15.63 -13.47 -20.87
C ASP A 389 14.76 -13.81 -19.65
N PHE A 390 15.31 -14.52 -18.67
CA PHE A 390 14.69 -14.78 -17.37
C PHE A 390 15.21 -13.78 -16.35
N ILE A 391 14.30 -13.09 -15.68
CA ILE A 391 14.56 -12.06 -14.67
C ILE A 391 14.53 -12.73 -13.29
N LEU A 392 15.61 -12.54 -12.52
CA LEU A 392 15.81 -13.14 -11.20
C LEU A 392 15.56 -12.14 -10.07
N ASP A 393 15.13 -12.66 -8.91
CA ASP A 393 15.17 -11.94 -7.64
C ASP A 393 16.58 -11.89 -7.03
N SER A 394 16.75 -11.16 -5.91
CA SER A 394 18.03 -11.04 -5.20
C SER A 394 18.57 -12.37 -4.66
N ASN A 395 17.75 -13.42 -4.60
CA ASN A 395 18.09 -14.76 -4.13
C ASN A 395 18.30 -15.77 -5.27
N GLY A 396 18.26 -15.33 -6.53
CA GLY A 396 18.53 -16.16 -7.71
C GLY A 396 17.33 -16.98 -8.21
N ASN A 397 16.09 -16.64 -7.82
CA ASN A 397 14.87 -17.32 -8.28
C ASN A 397 14.17 -16.53 -9.39
N VAL A 398 13.50 -17.22 -10.31
CA VAL A 398 12.91 -16.62 -11.52
C VAL A 398 11.56 -15.99 -11.21
N ILE A 399 11.42 -14.68 -11.42
CA ILE A 399 10.18 -13.92 -11.17
C ILE A 399 9.43 -13.57 -12.47
N ALA A 400 10.16 -13.33 -13.56
CA ALA A 400 9.58 -12.92 -14.84
C ALA A 400 10.44 -13.39 -16.02
N TYR A 401 9.89 -13.32 -17.23
CA TYR A 401 10.61 -13.63 -18.47
C TYR A 401 10.17 -12.74 -19.63
N ARG A 402 11.03 -12.61 -20.65
CA ARG A 402 10.72 -11.97 -21.95
C ARG A 402 11.48 -12.65 -23.09
N PRO A 403 10.98 -12.64 -24.34
CA PRO A 403 11.71 -13.19 -25.50
C PRO A 403 13.04 -12.45 -25.74
N SER A 404 14.16 -13.15 -25.93
CA SER A 404 15.50 -12.55 -25.95
C SER A 404 15.98 -12.08 -27.34
N GLU A 405 15.09 -11.48 -28.14
CA GLU A 405 15.29 -11.16 -29.57
C GLU A 405 15.12 -12.39 -30.50
N GLN A 406 14.01 -12.42 -31.24
CA GLN A 406 13.76 -13.46 -32.26
C GLN A 406 14.68 -13.26 -33.48
N GLY A 407 15.14 -14.36 -34.10
CA GLY A 407 15.90 -14.39 -35.36
C GLY A 407 15.10 -13.92 -36.59
N LEU A 408 14.77 -12.63 -36.66
CA LEU A 408 13.71 -12.04 -37.49
C LEU A 408 13.96 -11.96 -39.02
N TYR A 409 15.18 -12.12 -39.53
CA TYR A 409 15.59 -11.49 -40.81
C TYR A 409 16.01 -12.44 -41.96
N ASP A 410 15.51 -13.68 -41.98
CA ASP A 410 15.88 -14.70 -42.99
C ASP A 410 15.13 -14.59 -44.33
N TYR A 411 14.48 -13.46 -44.63
CA TYR A 411 13.77 -13.21 -45.89
C TYR A 411 14.42 -12.13 -46.74
N ALA A 412 14.38 -12.30 -48.06
CA ALA A 412 14.92 -11.33 -49.00
C ALA A 412 14.07 -11.25 -50.29
N LEU A 413 13.93 -10.05 -50.84
CA LEU A 413 13.33 -9.81 -52.16
C LEU A 413 14.42 -9.91 -53.23
N VAL A 414 14.22 -10.73 -54.23
CA VAL A 414 15.14 -10.89 -55.36
C VAL A 414 14.95 -9.73 -56.33
N LEU A 415 16.04 -9.02 -56.62
CA LEU A 415 16.08 -7.88 -57.54
C LEU A 415 16.68 -8.24 -58.90
N ASP A 416 17.59 -9.21 -58.92
CA ASP A 416 18.22 -9.73 -60.13
C ASP A 416 18.76 -11.14 -59.85
N SER A 417 18.93 -11.95 -60.90
CA SER A 417 19.36 -13.34 -60.76
C SER A 417 20.01 -13.87 -62.03
N GLY A 418 20.95 -14.79 -61.89
CA GLY A 418 21.52 -15.45 -63.06
C GLY A 418 22.40 -16.64 -62.70
N TYR A 419 22.47 -17.60 -63.61
CA TYR A 419 23.46 -18.67 -63.57
C TYR A 419 24.36 -18.65 -64.81
N GLU A 420 25.60 -19.11 -64.65
CA GLU A 420 26.56 -19.23 -65.76
C GLU A 420 26.40 -20.57 -66.53
N PRO A 421 26.32 -20.58 -67.89
CA PRO A 421 26.22 -21.82 -68.66
C PRO A 421 27.56 -22.53 -68.90
N GLY A 422 27.58 -23.85 -68.69
CA GLY A 422 28.73 -24.71 -69.01
C GLY A 422 29.23 -25.60 -67.85
N ALA A 423 28.65 -26.79 -67.75
CA ALA A 423 29.05 -28.00 -66.99
C ALA A 423 30.00 -27.88 -65.77
N PHE A 424 29.41 -27.82 -64.57
CA PHE A 424 29.31 -29.00 -63.66
C PHE A 424 27.94 -29.03 -62.97
N ALA A 425 27.30 -30.21 -63.02
CA ALA A 425 25.93 -30.52 -62.60
C ALA A 425 25.74 -30.63 -61.06
N SER A 426 26.40 -29.75 -60.31
CA SER A 426 26.29 -29.49 -58.87
C SER A 426 27.05 -28.21 -58.45
N ASP A 427 27.90 -27.67 -59.33
CA ASP A 427 28.87 -26.61 -59.01
C ASP A 427 28.71 -25.41 -59.97
N ALA A 428 27.54 -25.24 -60.61
CA ALA A 428 27.23 -24.02 -61.33
C ALA A 428 27.24 -22.85 -60.33
N SER A 429 27.96 -21.76 -60.61
CA SER A 429 27.82 -20.55 -59.80
C SER A 429 26.57 -19.81 -60.25
N GLY A 430 25.64 -19.64 -59.31
CA GLY A 430 24.55 -18.68 -59.45
C GLY A 430 24.93 -17.40 -58.71
N LYS A 431 24.51 -16.25 -59.24
CA LYS A 431 24.50 -15.01 -58.50
C LYS A 431 23.07 -14.54 -58.35
N ILE A 432 22.80 -13.93 -57.21
CA ILE A 432 21.51 -13.33 -56.93
C ILE A 432 21.74 -11.97 -56.29
N LYS A 433 21.06 -10.96 -56.81
CA LYS A 433 20.96 -9.65 -56.17
C LYS A 433 19.67 -9.64 -55.38
N VAL A 434 19.75 -9.30 -54.10
CA VAL A 434 18.60 -9.25 -53.22
C VAL A 434 18.57 -7.96 -52.42
N LEU A 435 17.36 -7.54 -52.05
CA LEU A 435 17.08 -6.59 -50.98
C LEU A 435 16.82 -7.39 -49.70
N LEU A 436 17.65 -7.19 -48.69
CA LEU A 436 17.50 -7.81 -47.38
C LEU A 436 16.45 -7.07 -46.53
N ALA A 437 16.01 -7.72 -45.44
CA ALA A 437 15.02 -7.15 -44.52
C ALA A 437 15.49 -5.84 -43.85
N ASP A 438 16.80 -5.61 -43.75
CA ASP A 438 17.40 -4.39 -43.20
C ASP A 438 17.48 -3.21 -44.19
N GLY A 439 16.94 -3.37 -45.41
CA GLY A 439 16.98 -2.35 -46.46
C GLY A 439 18.25 -2.35 -47.30
N THR A 440 19.22 -3.22 -47.03
CA THR A 440 20.46 -3.28 -47.81
C THR A 440 20.31 -4.10 -49.09
N GLU A 441 20.95 -3.64 -50.17
CA GLU A 441 21.10 -4.42 -51.40
C GLU A 441 22.43 -5.17 -51.41
N GLY A 442 22.39 -6.47 -51.70
CA GLY A 442 23.59 -7.30 -51.78
C GLY A 442 23.57 -8.21 -53.01
N VAL A 443 24.74 -8.42 -53.60
CA VAL A 443 24.96 -9.44 -54.66
C VAL A 443 25.70 -10.61 -54.04
N TYR A 444 25.04 -11.77 -53.99
CA TYR A 444 25.56 -12.96 -53.33
C TYR A 444 25.87 -14.06 -54.34
N THR A 445 26.92 -14.82 -54.05
CA THR A 445 27.15 -16.12 -54.71
C THR A 445 26.21 -17.14 -54.08
N LEU A 446 25.53 -17.93 -54.89
CA LEU A 446 24.61 -18.97 -54.41
C LEU A 446 25.37 -20.25 -54.07
N ASN A 447 25.02 -20.86 -52.93
CA ASN A 447 25.26 -22.27 -52.68
C ASN A 447 24.31 -23.07 -53.58
N PHE A 448 24.73 -23.24 -54.83
CA PHE A 448 23.87 -23.75 -55.90
C PHE A 448 23.36 -25.16 -55.63
N SER A 449 24.22 -26.05 -55.12
CA SER A 449 23.83 -27.42 -54.77
C SER A 449 22.75 -27.47 -53.68
N ALA A 450 22.94 -26.73 -52.58
CA ALA A 450 21.97 -26.71 -51.49
C ALA A 450 20.65 -26.03 -51.91
N SER A 451 20.76 -24.92 -52.65
CA SER A 451 19.60 -24.19 -53.18
C SER A 451 18.80 -25.04 -54.17
N ALA A 452 19.47 -25.78 -55.07
CA ALA A 452 18.82 -26.65 -56.05
C ALA A 452 18.14 -27.86 -55.38
N LYS A 453 18.72 -28.37 -54.29
CA LYS A 453 18.08 -29.38 -53.45
C LYS A 453 16.82 -28.83 -52.81
N ASN A 454 16.91 -27.72 -52.10
CA ASN A 454 15.80 -27.13 -51.37
C ASN A 454 14.63 -26.75 -52.30
N VAL A 455 14.93 -26.03 -53.40
CA VAL A 455 13.93 -25.65 -54.40
C VAL A 455 13.30 -26.87 -55.06
N GLY A 456 14.12 -27.87 -55.45
CA GLY A 456 13.58 -29.09 -56.06
C GLY A 456 12.72 -29.92 -55.12
N GLU A 457 13.08 -30.02 -53.83
CA GLU A 457 12.26 -30.70 -52.82
C GLU A 457 10.94 -29.96 -52.59
N GLN A 458 10.98 -28.63 -52.51
CA GLN A 458 9.79 -27.79 -52.38
C GLN A 458 8.82 -27.95 -53.56
N VAL A 459 9.33 -27.88 -54.79
CA VAL A 459 8.51 -28.03 -56.01
C VAL A 459 7.89 -29.43 -56.10
N ALA A 460 8.65 -30.48 -55.77
CA ALA A 460 8.14 -31.85 -55.78
C ALA A 460 6.98 -32.05 -54.78
N ASP A 461 7.09 -31.49 -53.58
CA ASP A 461 6.06 -31.60 -52.54
C ASP A 461 4.73 -30.93 -52.95
N VAL A 462 4.81 -29.72 -53.51
CA VAL A 462 3.62 -28.99 -54.01
C VAL A 462 2.95 -29.74 -55.17
N LEU A 463 3.72 -30.28 -56.10
CA LEU A 463 3.19 -31.04 -57.24
C LEU A 463 2.51 -32.36 -56.80
N THR A 464 3.04 -33.04 -55.77
CA THR A 464 2.41 -34.26 -55.24
C THR A 464 1.02 -34.01 -54.66
N THR A 465 0.82 -32.85 -54.02
CA THR A 465 -0.46 -32.43 -53.45
C THR A 465 -1.51 -32.12 -54.53
N ASN A 466 -1.07 -31.63 -55.71
CA ASN A 466 -1.90 -31.31 -56.87
C ASN A 466 -2.15 -32.50 -57.82
N SER A 467 -2.17 -33.74 -57.30
CA SER A 467 -2.41 -34.99 -58.07
C SER A 467 -1.33 -35.39 -59.09
N HIS A 468 -0.10 -34.88 -58.96
CA HIS A 468 1.05 -35.38 -59.72
C HIS A 468 1.79 -36.45 -58.89
N THR A 469 2.46 -37.43 -59.52
CA THR A 469 3.13 -38.56 -58.82
C THR A 469 4.65 -38.41 -58.80
N GLU A 470 5.12 -37.17 -58.82
CA GLU A 470 6.53 -36.82 -59.03
C GLU A 470 7.35 -36.95 -57.73
N LYS A 471 8.59 -37.43 -57.84
CA LYS A 471 9.53 -37.56 -56.73
C LYS A 471 10.77 -36.74 -57.04
N TYR A 472 11.28 -36.00 -56.06
CA TYR A 472 12.50 -35.21 -56.21
C TYR A 472 13.65 -36.03 -56.83
N SER A 473 14.28 -35.47 -57.87
CA SER A 473 15.54 -35.94 -58.43
C SER A 473 16.55 -34.79 -58.48
N LYS A 474 17.83 -35.10 -58.24
CA LYS A 474 18.91 -34.09 -58.23
C LYS A 474 18.94 -33.25 -59.51
N ASN A 475 18.75 -33.89 -60.66
CA ASN A 475 18.76 -33.20 -61.96
C ASN A 475 17.51 -32.33 -62.16
N GLN A 476 16.36 -32.74 -61.60
CA GLN A 476 15.15 -31.92 -61.60
C GLN A 476 15.35 -30.66 -60.76
N GLY A 477 15.87 -30.77 -59.53
CA GLY A 477 16.12 -29.59 -58.68
C GLY A 477 17.10 -28.59 -59.30
N ILE A 478 18.11 -29.08 -60.03
CA ILE A 478 19.01 -28.23 -60.82
C ILE A 478 18.26 -27.54 -61.96
N GLN A 479 17.37 -28.25 -62.66
CA GLN A 479 16.58 -27.69 -63.74
C GLN A 479 15.59 -26.63 -63.23
N GLU A 480 14.93 -26.87 -62.09
CA GLU A 480 14.04 -25.92 -61.41
C GLU A 480 14.79 -24.66 -60.98
N LEU A 481 15.94 -24.79 -60.30
CA LEU A 481 16.71 -23.62 -59.87
C LEU A 481 17.23 -22.82 -61.07
N LYS A 482 17.71 -23.49 -62.13
CA LYS A 482 18.09 -22.80 -63.37
C LYS A 482 16.90 -22.12 -64.05
N GLY A 483 15.74 -22.77 -64.01
CA GLY A 483 14.47 -22.20 -64.47
C GLY A 483 14.16 -20.92 -63.70
N PHE A 484 14.22 -20.98 -62.37
CA PHE A 484 13.95 -19.85 -61.49
C PHE A 484 14.90 -18.66 -61.74
N LEU A 485 16.21 -18.90 -61.80
CA LEU A 485 17.22 -17.83 -61.92
C LEU A 485 17.32 -17.25 -63.35
N GLY A 486 17.23 -18.09 -64.39
CA GLY A 486 17.52 -17.67 -65.77
C GLY A 486 19.01 -17.40 -66.05
N THR A 487 19.35 -17.11 -67.31
CA THR A 487 20.74 -16.87 -67.76
C THR A 487 20.81 -15.94 -68.98
N SER A 488 21.83 -15.06 -69.03
CA SER A 488 22.09 -14.18 -70.18
C SER A 488 22.71 -14.90 -71.37
N ASP A 489 23.26 -16.09 -71.15
CA ASP A 489 24.03 -16.87 -72.12
C ASP A 489 23.20 -18.05 -72.66
N SER A 490 23.46 -18.48 -73.90
CA SER A 490 22.76 -19.65 -74.47
C SER A 490 23.23 -20.97 -73.82
N ASP A 491 22.53 -21.44 -72.77
CA ASP A 491 22.79 -22.74 -72.11
C ASP A 491 22.44 -23.94 -73.01
N ASN A 492 23.50 -24.58 -73.53
CA ASN A 492 23.39 -25.80 -74.32
C ASN A 492 23.56 -27.09 -73.48
N SER A 493 23.55 -27.02 -72.14
CA SER A 493 23.66 -28.20 -71.27
C SER A 493 22.44 -29.13 -71.35
N ALA A 494 22.56 -30.35 -70.81
CA ALA A 494 21.46 -31.32 -70.78
C ALA A 494 20.39 -30.98 -69.73
N THR A 495 20.72 -30.12 -68.75
CA THR A 495 19.80 -29.64 -67.70
C THR A 495 19.36 -28.20 -67.95
N ALA A 496 19.53 -27.68 -69.17
CA ALA A 496 19.04 -26.37 -69.54
C ALA A 496 17.50 -26.36 -69.39
N PRO A 497 16.91 -25.29 -68.84
CA PRO A 497 15.50 -25.30 -68.48
C PRO A 497 14.55 -25.29 -69.70
N TRP A 498 14.98 -24.84 -70.88
CA TRP A 498 14.18 -24.87 -72.12
C TRP A 498 14.36 -26.12 -73.00
N LYS A 499 15.17 -27.10 -72.57
CA LYS A 499 15.30 -28.38 -73.29
C LYS A 499 14.22 -29.37 -72.84
N THR A 500 14.11 -30.51 -73.53
CA THR A 500 13.18 -31.59 -73.16
C THR A 500 13.32 -31.91 -71.66
N PRO A 501 12.21 -32.02 -70.91
CA PRO A 501 12.24 -32.38 -69.49
C PRO A 501 13.15 -33.60 -69.25
N VAL A 502 13.94 -33.55 -68.17
CA VAL A 502 14.94 -34.60 -67.88
C VAL A 502 14.30 -35.98 -67.73
N GLU A 503 13.01 -36.03 -67.39
CA GLU A 503 12.20 -37.25 -67.30
C GLU A 503 10.90 -37.12 -68.12
N THR A 504 10.51 -38.19 -68.82
CA THR A 504 9.33 -38.21 -69.69
C THR A 504 8.05 -38.11 -68.85
N GLY A 505 7.37 -36.96 -68.91
CA GLY A 505 6.13 -36.70 -68.17
C GLY A 505 6.25 -35.66 -67.04
N ASN A 506 7.45 -35.15 -66.74
CA ASN A 506 7.63 -34.10 -65.72
C ASN A 506 7.10 -32.74 -66.17
N THR A 507 6.27 -32.12 -65.33
CA THR A 507 5.80 -30.73 -65.48
C THR A 507 6.37 -29.87 -64.36
N GLY A 508 7.63 -29.44 -64.52
CA GLY A 508 8.30 -28.58 -63.55
C GLY A 508 7.66 -27.19 -63.41
N ALA A 509 7.74 -26.59 -62.21
CA ALA A 509 7.12 -25.31 -61.88
C ALA A 509 7.77 -24.13 -62.60
N PHE A 510 9.11 -24.04 -62.56
CA PHE A 510 9.86 -22.94 -63.18
C PHE A 510 10.46 -23.33 -64.54
N VAL A 511 10.40 -24.61 -64.90
CA VAL A 511 11.00 -25.17 -66.12
C VAL A 511 10.10 -25.02 -67.35
N ASN A 512 8.79 -24.81 -67.22
CA ASN A 512 7.87 -24.70 -68.37
C ASN A 512 7.06 -23.39 -68.34
N LYS A 513 7.22 -22.52 -69.34
CA LYS A 513 6.47 -21.26 -69.44
C LYS A 513 4.99 -21.44 -69.85
N ASN A 514 4.63 -22.55 -70.49
CA ASN A 514 3.25 -22.81 -70.95
C ASN A 514 2.59 -23.93 -70.14
N ILE A 515 1.84 -23.55 -69.11
CA ILE A 515 0.75 -24.35 -68.54
C ILE A 515 -0.56 -23.80 -69.12
N ASP A 516 -0.70 -23.93 -70.45
CA ASP A 516 -1.99 -24.02 -71.13
C ASP A 516 -2.25 -25.50 -71.40
N THR A 517 -3.49 -25.91 -71.15
CA THR A 517 -4.13 -27.23 -71.28
C THR A 517 -3.90 -28.03 -72.58
N THR A 518 -3.02 -27.61 -73.51
CA THR A 518 -2.84 -28.25 -74.84
C THR A 518 -1.41 -28.65 -75.24
N GLY A 519 -0.38 -28.45 -74.41
CA GLY A 519 0.94 -29.09 -74.59
C GLY A 519 2.05 -28.28 -75.30
N THR A 520 3.23 -28.89 -75.37
CA THR A 520 4.63 -28.36 -75.47
C THR A 520 5.01 -27.43 -76.64
N ALA A 521 4.05 -26.92 -77.42
CA ALA A 521 4.32 -26.07 -78.58
C ALA A 521 4.43 -24.58 -78.19
N GLY A 522 5.58 -24.13 -77.67
CA GLY A 522 5.80 -22.70 -77.42
C GLY A 522 7.01 -22.27 -76.59
N ILE A 523 7.84 -23.19 -76.09
CA ILE A 523 9.02 -22.86 -75.24
C ILE A 523 10.11 -22.16 -76.08
N ASN A 524 10.50 -20.93 -75.72
CA ASN A 524 11.53 -20.14 -76.39
C ASN A 524 12.75 -19.90 -75.47
N ASP A 525 13.97 -19.84 -76.01
CA ASP A 525 15.19 -19.53 -75.24
C ASP A 525 15.15 -18.12 -74.61
N ALA A 526 14.51 -17.19 -75.30
CA ALA A 526 14.29 -15.81 -74.85
C ALA A 526 13.48 -15.70 -73.55
N ASP A 527 12.83 -16.78 -73.12
CA ASP A 527 11.99 -16.84 -71.92
C ASP A 527 12.79 -17.12 -70.64
N TYR A 528 14.06 -17.49 -70.74
CA TYR A 528 14.91 -17.89 -69.60
C TYR A 528 16.14 -16.98 -69.46
N LYS A 529 15.96 -15.69 -69.76
CA LYS A 529 17.00 -14.67 -69.55
C LYS A 529 17.32 -14.48 -68.08
N ASP A 530 18.51 -13.97 -67.80
CA ASP A 530 18.86 -13.46 -66.47
C ASP A 530 17.85 -12.41 -66.00
N GLY A 531 17.76 -12.24 -64.68
CA GLY A 531 16.74 -11.44 -64.02
C GLY A 531 15.39 -12.16 -63.84
N ARG A 532 15.28 -13.46 -64.17
CA ARG A 532 13.98 -14.15 -64.13
C ARG A 532 13.38 -14.28 -62.74
N ALA A 533 14.20 -14.42 -61.70
CA ALA A 533 13.71 -14.46 -60.32
C ALA A 533 13.41 -13.08 -59.72
N ALA A 534 13.61 -11.98 -60.47
CA ALA A 534 13.28 -10.64 -59.96
C ALA A 534 11.79 -10.54 -59.57
N GLY A 535 11.50 -9.94 -58.42
CA GLY A 535 10.14 -9.84 -57.88
C GLY A 535 9.69 -11.04 -57.05
N TYR A 536 10.56 -12.02 -56.78
CA TYR A 536 10.27 -13.11 -55.85
C TYR A 536 10.83 -12.85 -54.46
N VAL A 537 10.10 -13.27 -53.44
CA VAL A 537 10.63 -13.38 -52.07
C VAL A 537 11.16 -14.79 -51.83
N ILE A 538 12.34 -14.87 -51.21
CA ILE A 538 12.98 -16.12 -50.80
C ILE A 538 13.24 -16.11 -49.29
N ALA A 539 13.17 -17.29 -48.67
CA ALA A 539 13.83 -17.51 -47.39
C ALA A 539 15.28 -17.96 -47.65
N TYR A 540 16.24 -17.42 -46.92
CA TYR A 540 17.65 -17.65 -47.16
C TYR A 540 18.42 -17.94 -45.87
N SER A 541 19.67 -18.38 -46.02
CA SER A 541 20.68 -18.35 -44.96
C SER A 541 22.02 -17.96 -45.56
N LEU A 542 22.81 -17.17 -44.83
CA LEU A 542 24.19 -16.85 -45.19
C LEU A 542 25.16 -17.72 -44.37
N ASN A 543 26.30 -18.08 -44.97
CA ASN A 543 27.42 -18.66 -44.22
C ASN A 543 28.51 -17.61 -43.98
N ASP A 544 29.56 -17.99 -43.25
CA ASP A 544 30.68 -17.12 -42.88
C ASP A 544 31.44 -16.51 -44.09
N ASP A 545 31.28 -17.08 -45.29
CA ASP A 545 31.88 -16.61 -46.55
C ASP A 545 30.93 -15.73 -47.39
N ASN A 546 29.80 -15.28 -46.83
CA ASN A 546 28.73 -14.55 -47.53
C ASN A 546 28.16 -15.29 -48.75
N VAL A 547 28.11 -16.62 -48.70
CA VAL A 547 27.46 -17.46 -49.71
C VAL A 547 26.01 -17.70 -49.30
N LEU A 548 25.07 -17.27 -50.15
CA LEU A 548 23.64 -17.36 -49.89
C LEU A 548 23.10 -18.75 -50.27
N THR A 549 22.35 -19.38 -49.37
CA THR A 549 21.59 -20.60 -49.65
C THR A 549 20.11 -20.26 -49.67
N ILE A 550 19.41 -20.52 -50.78
CA ILE A 550 17.95 -20.42 -50.83
C ILE A 550 17.37 -21.60 -50.06
N LYS A 551 16.66 -21.33 -48.97
CA LYS A 551 15.98 -22.33 -48.14
C LYS A 551 14.62 -22.70 -48.70
N SER A 552 13.89 -21.72 -49.25
CA SER A 552 12.62 -21.93 -49.93
C SER A 552 12.24 -20.70 -50.74
N ILE A 553 11.49 -20.88 -51.82
CA ILE A 553 10.84 -19.79 -52.56
C ILE A 553 9.49 -19.51 -51.90
N VAL A 554 9.25 -18.26 -51.52
CA VAL A 554 7.99 -17.86 -50.89
C VAL A 554 6.93 -17.60 -51.97
N GLY A 555 7.26 -16.76 -52.96
CA GLY A 555 6.37 -16.45 -54.07
C GLY A 555 6.64 -15.06 -54.66
N SER A 556 5.89 -14.73 -55.71
CA SER A 556 5.90 -13.42 -56.40
C SER A 556 4.48 -12.96 -56.68
N ASN A 557 4.23 -11.65 -56.65
CA ASN A 557 2.97 -10.98 -56.98
C ASN A 557 2.77 -10.70 -58.49
N ASP A 558 3.82 -10.80 -59.30
CA ASP A 558 3.87 -10.35 -60.71
C ASP A 558 3.93 -11.51 -61.73
N GLU A 559 3.87 -12.77 -61.27
CA GLU A 559 4.06 -13.89 -62.19
C GLU A 559 2.80 -14.31 -62.97
N VAL A 560 3.02 -14.77 -64.20
CA VAL A 560 2.04 -15.38 -65.10
C VAL A 560 1.19 -16.41 -64.35
N SER A 561 -0.14 -16.24 -64.40
CA SER A 561 -1.19 -17.10 -63.82
C SER A 561 -1.01 -18.63 -63.98
N ALA A 562 -0.08 -19.06 -64.84
CA ALA A 562 0.31 -20.44 -65.09
C ALA A 562 1.27 -21.03 -64.03
N VAL A 563 2.19 -20.26 -63.45
CA VAL A 563 3.14 -20.77 -62.43
C VAL A 563 2.46 -20.81 -61.06
N THR A 564 1.71 -19.76 -60.71
CA THR A 564 0.92 -19.68 -59.47
C THR A 564 -0.20 -20.73 -59.36
N SER A 565 -0.68 -21.27 -60.49
CA SER A 565 -1.65 -22.39 -60.48
C SER A 565 -1.01 -23.77 -60.30
N VAL A 566 0.32 -23.88 -60.42
CA VAL A 566 1.06 -25.16 -60.34
C VAL A 566 2.02 -25.20 -59.15
N PHE A 567 2.60 -24.07 -58.77
CA PHE A 567 3.40 -23.87 -57.58
C PHE A 567 2.72 -22.87 -56.64
N ASN A 568 1.91 -23.39 -55.72
CA ASN A 568 1.34 -22.64 -54.61
C ASN A 568 1.70 -23.35 -53.29
N PRO A 569 2.74 -22.90 -52.57
CA PRO A 569 3.11 -23.46 -51.27
C PRO A 569 1.92 -23.46 -50.30
N ALA A 570 1.72 -24.53 -49.53
CA ALA A 570 0.56 -24.67 -48.65
C ALA A 570 0.49 -23.60 -47.54
N ASP A 571 1.63 -23.01 -47.20
CA ASP A 571 1.85 -21.96 -46.20
C ASP A 571 1.81 -20.55 -46.79
N VAL A 572 1.51 -20.39 -48.08
CA VAL A 572 1.45 -19.09 -48.77
C VAL A 572 0.05 -18.82 -49.28
N LYS A 573 -0.45 -17.60 -49.04
CA LYS A 573 -1.70 -17.10 -49.64
C LYS A 573 -1.43 -15.88 -50.50
N GLN A 574 -1.93 -15.94 -51.73
CA GLN A 574 -1.89 -14.83 -52.68
C GLN A 574 -3.32 -14.45 -53.09
N GLN A 575 -3.73 -13.20 -52.82
CA GLN A 575 -5.05 -12.68 -53.20
C GLN A 575 -5.05 -11.16 -53.41
N ALA A 576 -6.08 -10.67 -54.10
CA ALA A 576 -6.35 -9.23 -54.19
C ALA A 576 -6.95 -8.70 -52.88
N MET A 577 -6.46 -7.55 -52.44
CA MET A 577 -6.89 -6.86 -51.23
C MET A 577 -8.29 -6.28 -51.38
N SER A 578 -9.15 -6.49 -50.37
CA SER A 578 -10.53 -5.97 -50.37
C SER A 578 -10.66 -4.57 -49.78
N SER A 579 -9.67 -4.12 -49.01
CA SER A 579 -9.54 -2.75 -48.52
C SER A 579 -8.11 -2.27 -48.71
N ALA A 580 -7.91 -0.95 -48.67
CA ALA A 580 -6.56 -0.39 -48.62
C ALA A 580 -5.89 -0.90 -47.34
N TYR A 581 -4.59 -1.09 -47.42
CA TYR A 581 -3.73 -1.28 -46.25
C TYR A 581 -3.22 0.09 -45.86
N GLU A 582 -3.49 0.51 -44.63
CA GLU A 582 -3.02 1.78 -44.09
C GLU A 582 -1.73 1.53 -43.29
N THR A 583 -0.75 2.43 -43.37
CA THR A 583 0.47 2.34 -42.54
C THR A 583 0.09 2.22 -41.06
N GLY A 584 0.64 1.23 -40.35
CA GLY A 584 0.26 0.94 -38.98
C GLY A 584 -0.88 -0.08 -38.82
N ALA A 585 -1.46 -0.61 -39.91
CA ALA A 585 -2.49 -1.63 -39.82
C ALA A 585 -1.90 -3.02 -39.56
N ALA A 586 -2.10 -3.59 -38.36
CA ALA A 586 -1.69 -4.96 -38.03
C ALA A 586 -2.44 -6.07 -38.82
N ARG A 587 -3.22 -5.72 -39.84
CA ARG A 587 -4.07 -6.64 -40.60
C ARG A 587 -4.23 -6.19 -42.05
N ILE A 588 -4.06 -7.13 -42.97
CA ILE A 588 -4.38 -6.97 -44.39
C ILE A 588 -5.69 -7.72 -44.67
N ARG A 589 -6.69 -7.03 -45.20
CA ARG A 589 -8.01 -7.64 -45.49
C ARG A 589 -8.08 -8.13 -46.92
N TYR A 590 -8.57 -9.36 -47.09
CA TYR A 590 -8.86 -9.95 -48.38
C TYR A 590 -10.27 -10.56 -48.39
N ASN A 591 -10.95 -10.47 -49.53
CA ASN A 591 -12.36 -10.86 -49.72
C ASN A 591 -13.38 -10.04 -48.88
N SER A 592 -14.66 -10.06 -49.29
CA SER A 592 -15.77 -9.31 -48.68
C SER A 592 -16.35 -9.94 -47.40
N ASN A 593 -15.88 -11.14 -47.03
CA ASN A 593 -16.33 -11.90 -45.84
C ASN A 593 -15.42 -11.70 -44.60
N ASN A 594 -14.62 -10.63 -44.56
CA ASN A 594 -13.74 -10.29 -43.41
C ASN A 594 -12.61 -11.31 -43.13
N SER A 595 -12.10 -11.98 -44.18
CA SER A 595 -10.88 -12.79 -44.07
C SER A 595 -9.66 -11.87 -44.03
N GLN A 596 -8.67 -12.20 -43.19
CA GLN A 596 -7.56 -11.30 -42.88
C GLN A 596 -6.23 -12.06 -42.79
N ILE A 597 -5.16 -11.37 -43.16
CA ILE A 597 -3.77 -11.72 -42.88
C ILE A 597 -3.38 -10.84 -41.70
N THR A 598 -2.92 -11.43 -40.62
CA THR A 598 -2.38 -10.68 -39.48
C THR A 598 -0.91 -10.39 -39.78
N VAL A 599 -0.47 -9.17 -39.47
CA VAL A 599 0.94 -8.75 -39.53
C VAL A 599 1.30 -8.11 -38.19
N ASP A 600 2.51 -8.37 -37.69
CA ASP A 600 3.05 -7.88 -36.42
C ASP A 600 4.27 -6.97 -36.66
N LYS A 601 4.97 -6.54 -35.60
CA LYS A 601 6.20 -5.71 -35.70
C LYS A 601 7.40 -6.48 -36.29
N ASN A 602 7.28 -7.79 -36.43
CA ASN A 602 8.34 -8.68 -36.88
C ASN A 602 8.15 -9.15 -38.32
N THR A 603 6.99 -8.84 -38.91
CA THR A 603 6.63 -9.23 -40.27
C THR A 603 7.43 -8.40 -41.28
N VAL A 604 8.19 -9.07 -42.16
CA VAL A 604 8.93 -8.38 -43.22
C VAL A 604 8.01 -8.15 -44.43
N ALA A 605 7.74 -6.90 -44.77
CA ALA A 605 7.01 -6.51 -45.97
C ALA A 605 7.94 -6.06 -47.08
N PHE A 606 7.86 -6.71 -48.22
CA PHE A 606 8.50 -6.27 -49.44
C PHE A 606 7.48 -5.57 -50.36
N TYR A 607 7.96 -4.54 -51.05
CA TYR A 607 7.22 -3.81 -52.07
C TYR A 607 7.92 -4.03 -53.39
N TYR A 608 7.15 -4.41 -54.42
CA TYR A 608 7.68 -4.61 -55.76
C TYR A 608 6.59 -4.25 -56.77
N ASP A 609 6.78 -3.13 -57.48
CA ASP A 609 5.91 -2.67 -58.55
C ASP A 609 6.68 -2.72 -59.89
N ASN A 610 6.19 -3.57 -60.77
CA ASN A 610 6.71 -3.75 -62.13
C ASN A 610 5.66 -3.39 -63.20
N SER A 611 4.65 -2.58 -62.83
CA SER A 611 3.63 -2.10 -63.77
C SER A 611 4.21 -1.37 -64.97
N THR A 612 5.41 -0.78 -64.82
CA THR A 612 6.22 -0.19 -65.90
C THR A 612 7.59 -0.87 -65.98
N PRO A 613 7.82 -1.84 -66.90
CA PRO A 613 9.04 -2.66 -66.94
C PRO A 613 10.38 -1.94 -67.18
N SER A 614 10.35 -0.64 -67.49
CA SER A 614 11.55 0.19 -67.65
C SER A 614 11.90 1.01 -66.40
N ASP A 615 11.05 0.98 -65.37
CA ASP A 615 11.15 1.80 -64.15
C ASP A 615 10.55 1.02 -62.97
N ILE A 616 11.25 -0.03 -62.54
CA ILE A 616 10.82 -0.90 -61.43
C ILE A 616 11.08 -0.19 -60.11
N THR A 617 10.04 -0.06 -59.28
CA THR A 617 10.16 0.49 -57.92
C THR A 617 9.99 -0.64 -56.90
N TYR A 618 10.84 -0.63 -55.87
CA TYR A 618 10.84 -1.66 -54.84
C TYR A 618 11.31 -1.09 -53.50
N GLY A 619 10.95 -1.78 -52.41
CA GLY A 619 11.27 -1.36 -51.05
C GLY A 619 11.03 -2.47 -50.03
N VAL A 620 11.42 -2.22 -48.80
CA VAL A 620 11.20 -3.12 -47.67
C VAL A 620 10.83 -2.33 -46.42
N ALA A 621 9.95 -2.89 -45.61
CA ALA A 621 9.61 -2.42 -44.28
C ALA A 621 9.54 -3.62 -43.35
N VAL A 622 10.00 -3.47 -42.11
CA VAL A 622 9.85 -4.50 -41.08
C VAL A 622 8.87 -4.00 -40.04
N GLY A 623 7.82 -4.77 -39.83
CA GLY A 623 6.77 -4.45 -38.88
C GLY A 623 5.65 -3.62 -39.48
N TYR A 624 4.42 -3.93 -39.09
CA TYR A 624 3.22 -3.27 -39.63
C TYR A 624 3.25 -1.73 -39.49
N ASN A 625 3.98 -1.22 -38.50
CA ASN A 625 4.19 0.21 -38.21
C ASN A 625 5.03 0.91 -39.28
N GLU A 626 6.00 0.21 -39.88
CA GLU A 626 6.87 0.76 -40.93
C GLU A 626 6.32 0.49 -42.34
N MET A 627 5.33 -0.40 -42.48
CA MET A 627 4.73 -0.75 -43.77
C MET A 627 3.96 0.44 -44.37
N ALA A 628 4.33 0.87 -45.57
CA ALA A 628 3.65 1.92 -46.32
C ALA A 628 2.19 1.59 -46.69
N HIS A 629 1.40 2.65 -46.90
CA HIS A 629 0.05 2.57 -47.44
C HIS A 629 0.03 1.82 -48.79
N VAL A 630 -0.96 0.95 -48.98
CA VAL A 630 -1.20 0.23 -50.23
C VAL A 630 -2.69 0.32 -50.60
N ASP A 631 -2.97 0.80 -51.80
CA ASP A 631 -4.33 0.90 -52.33
C ASP A 631 -5.09 -0.44 -52.30
N ASN A 632 -6.43 -0.36 -52.26
CA ASN A 632 -7.26 -1.55 -52.43
C ASN A 632 -7.12 -2.13 -53.85
N ASN A 633 -7.54 -3.39 -54.03
CA ASN A 633 -7.40 -4.15 -55.29
C ASN A 633 -5.96 -4.48 -55.73
N LYS A 634 -4.94 -4.15 -54.94
CA LYS A 634 -3.57 -4.66 -55.15
C LYS A 634 -3.45 -6.13 -54.73
N ILE A 635 -2.56 -6.87 -55.39
CA ILE A 635 -2.26 -8.26 -55.04
C ILE A 635 -1.27 -8.27 -53.86
N VAL A 636 -1.59 -9.08 -52.85
CA VAL A 636 -0.68 -9.37 -51.74
C VAL A 636 -0.38 -10.88 -51.69
N SER A 637 0.88 -11.22 -51.48
CA SER A 637 1.32 -12.60 -51.20
C SER A 637 1.90 -12.66 -49.78
N ALA A 638 1.43 -13.58 -48.95
CA ALA A 638 1.88 -13.71 -47.57
C ALA A 638 2.24 -15.15 -47.23
N ARG A 639 3.37 -15.33 -46.55
CA ARG A 639 3.76 -16.60 -45.93
C ARG A 639 3.35 -16.60 -44.47
N PHE A 640 2.64 -17.62 -44.01
CA PHE A 640 2.29 -17.76 -42.60
C PHE A 640 3.43 -18.38 -41.80
N LEU A 641 3.51 -18.03 -40.51
CA LEU A 641 4.50 -18.59 -39.58
C LEU A 641 4.39 -20.12 -39.48
N ASP A 642 3.17 -20.65 -39.52
CA ASP A 642 2.87 -22.07 -39.63
C ASP A 642 1.52 -22.30 -40.33
N SER A 643 1.24 -23.57 -40.69
CA SER A 643 0.03 -23.98 -41.44
C SER A 643 -1.33 -23.71 -40.76
N LYS A 644 -1.35 -23.36 -39.47
CA LYS A 644 -2.55 -23.04 -38.68
C LYS A 644 -2.66 -21.54 -38.35
N SER A 645 -1.60 -20.78 -38.55
CA SER A 645 -1.53 -19.37 -38.20
C SER A 645 -2.21 -18.47 -39.24
N THR A 646 -2.72 -17.32 -38.79
CA THR A 646 -3.08 -16.20 -39.67
C THR A 646 -2.03 -15.09 -39.67
N LEU A 647 -0.97 -15.23 -38.85
CA LEU A 647 0.15 -14.30 -38.78
C LEU A 647 1.14 -14.60 -39.90
N ALA A 648 1.44 -13.58 -40.70
CA ALA A 648 2.45 -13.66 -41.73
C ALA A 648 3.84 -13.47 -41.14
N SER A 649 4.81 -14.27 -41.58
CA SER A 649 6.23 -14.03 -41.35
C SER A 649 6.80 -13.05 -42.38
N THR A 650 6.28 -13.08 -43.61
CA THR A 650 6.60 -12.10 -44.64
C THR A 650 5.40 -11.84 -45.55
N VAL A 651 5.32 -10.62 -46.07
CA VAL A 651 4.31 -10.19 -47.06
C VAL A 651 4.99 -9.49 -48.24
N LEU A 652 4.41 -9.63 -49.43
CA LEU A 652 4.85 -8.97 -50.67
C LEU A 652 3.66 -8.22 -51.27
N PHE A 653 3.79 -6.89 -51.45
CA PHE A 653 2.79 -6.01 -52.02
C PHE A 653 3.11 -5.63 -53.48
N ASP A 654 2.10 -5.70 -54.35
CA ASP A 654 2.12 -5.14 -55.72
C ASP A 654 1.83 -3.63 -55.70
N ALA A 655 2.76 -2.87 -55.12
CA ALA A 655 2.62 -1.42 -54.97
C ALA A 655 3.98 -0.72 -54.92
N GLU A 656 4.03 0.46 -55.51
CA GLU A 656 5.08 1.44 -55.27
C GLU A 656 5.02 1.87 -53.81
N GLY A 657 6.10 1.70 -53.05
CA GLY A 657 6.14 2.12 -51.66
C GLY A 657 7.50 2.60 -51.24
N VAL A 658 7.73 3.93 -51.32
CA VAL A 658 8.22 4.82 -50.23
C VAL A 658 7.76 6.26 -50.56
N ALA A 659 6.69 6.73 -49.91
CA ALA A 659 6.45 8.17 -49.74
C ALA A 659 6.87 8.53 -48.32
N VAL A 660 7.81 9.47 -48.17
CA VAL A 660 8.31 9.91 -46.86
C VAL A 660 7.17 10.63 -46.13
N GLU A 661 6.73 10.04 -45.01
CA GLU A 661 5.84 10.70 -44.05
C GLU A 661 6.53 11.98 -43.57
N LYS A 662 5.80 13.08 -43.37
CA LYS A 662 6.43 14.35 -42.94
C LYS A 662 7.04 14.13 -41.55
N ASP A 663 8.34 14.31 -41.42
CA ASP A 663 9.01 14.28 -40.11
C ASP A 663 8.59 15.48 -39.26
N TYR A 664 8.42 15.25 -37.95
CA TYR A 664 8.16 16.30 -36.96
C TYR A 664 9.38 16.52 -36.08
N ALA A 665 9.58 17.77 -35.68
CA ALA A 665 10.60 18.17 -34.74
C ALA A 665 9.97 18.96 -33.59
N PHE A 666 10.08 18.46 -32.37
CA PHE A 666 9.67 19.15 -31.14
C PHE A 666 10.68 20.25 -30.82
N VAL A 667 10.26 21.51 -30.93
CA VAL A 667 11.17 22.65 -30.79
C VAL A 667 11.29 23.02 -29.32
N LEU A 668 12.44 22.73 -28.71
CA LEU A 668 12.74 23.05 -27.31
C LEU A 668 12.94 24.55 -27.11
N SER A 669 13.85 25.12 -27.89
CA SER A 669 14.30 26.51 -27.72
C SER A 669 15.05 27.00 -28.96
N ARG A 670 15.46 28.27 -28.96
CA ARG A 670 16.38 28.81 -29.97
C ARG A 670 17.83 28.73 -29.49
N SER A 671 18.74 28.37 -30.40
CA SER A 671 20.18 28.34 -30.17
C SER A 671 20.86 29.65 -30.56
N SER A 672 20.67 30.11 -31.81
CA SER A 672 21.28 31.33 -32.32
C SER A 672 20.47 31.95 -33.46
N VAL A 673 20.62 33.25 -33.67
CA VAL A 673 19.95 33.95 -34.78
C VAL A 673 20.89 35.00 -35.38
N ASP A 674 21.14 34.89 -36.69
CA ASP A 674 21.96 35.84 -37.45
C ASP A 674 21.11 36.68 -38.44
N SER A 675 21.76 37.34 -39.41
CA SER A 675 21.06 38.17 -40.40
C SER A 675 20.31 37.38 -41.48
N LYS A 676 20.55 36.08 -41.61
CA LYS A 676 20.05 35.21 -42.69
C LYS A 676 19.34 33.95 -42.17
N TYR A 677 19.78 33.39 -41.04
CA TYR A 677 19.26 32.13 -40.48
C TYR A 677 19.00 32.21 -38.98
N ALA A 678 18.16 31.29 -38.51
CA ALA A 678 18.01 30.94 -37.10
C ALA A 678 18.30 29.45 -36.91
N THR A 679 18.91 29.08 -35.79
CA THR A 679 19.12 27.69 -35.41
C THR A 679 18.28 27.37 -34.19
N LEU A 680 17.44 26.35 -34.30
CA LEU A 680 16.52 25.86 -33.27
C LEU A 680 17.08 24.58 -32.66
N ASN A 681 16.85 24.41 -31.37
CA ASN A 681 17.12 23.18 -30.64
C ASN A 681 15.89 22.31 -30.67
N VAL A 682 16.02 21.07 -31.12
CA VAL A 682 14.87 20.20 -31.34
C VAL A 682 15.11 18.79 -30.84
N VAL A 683 14.01 18.11 -30.53
CA VAL A 683 13.94 16.65 -30.41
C VAL A 683 13.21 16.14 -31.66
N LEU A 684 13.85 15.28 -32.44
CA LEU A 684 13.22 14.62 -33.59
C LEU A 684 12.29 13.49 -33.12
N MET A 685 11.42 12.98 -34.00
CA MET A 685 10.48 11.90 -33.63
C MET A 685 11.16 10.62 -33.16
N ASP A 686 12.40 10.36 -33.57
CA ASP A 686 13.22 9.22 -33.13
C ASP A 686 13.95 9.48 -31.78
N GLY A 687 13.68 10.63 -31.16
CA GLY A 687 14.26 11.06 -29.89
C GLY A 687 15.60 11.77 -30.02
N THR A 688 16.18 11.86 -31.22
CA THR A 688 17.48 12.51 -31.40
C THR A 688 17.40 13.99 -31.03
N VAL A 689 18.31 14.43 -30.15
CA VAL A 689 18.42 15.83 -29.75
C VAL A 689 19.45 16.50 -30.67
N THR A 690 19.00 17.49 -31.44
CA THR A 690 19.82 18.12 -32.46
C THR A 690 19.39 19.56 -32.74
N THR A 691 19.93 20.16 -33.80
CA THR A 691 19.55 21.50 -34.24
C THR A 691 18.99 21.53 -35.66
N LEU A 692 17.91 22.28 -35.87
CA LEU A 692 17.41 22.63 -37.20
C LEU A 692 17.74 24.06 -37.55
N LYS A 693 18.18 24.28 -38.80
CA LYS A 693 18.51 25.61 -39.31
C LYS A 693 17.39 26.08 -40.22
N ILE A 694 16.77 27.22 -39.91
CA ILE A 694 15.65 27.79 -40.67
C ILE A 694 15.99 29.19 -41.18
N THR A 695 15.23 29.72 -42.13
CA THR A 695 15.44 31.10 -42.60
C THR A 695 15.07 32.13 -41.53
N ARG A 696 15.69 33.30 -41.58
CA ARG A 696 15.38 34.41 -40.66
C ARG A 696 13.93 34.89 -40.78
N ASP A 697 13.38 34.85 -41.98
CA ASP A 697 12.00 35.28 -42.25
C ASP A 697 11.00 34.28 -41.65
N ASP A 698 11.23 32.98 -41.81
CA ASP A 698 10.41 31.94 -41.19
C ASP A 698 10.48 31.99 -39.67
N TYR A 699 11.68 32.20 -39.10
CA TYR A 699 11.83 32.36 -37.64
C TYR A 699 10.97 33.52 -37.11
N ASN A 700 11.06 34.70 -37.72
CA ASN A 700 10.31 35.88 -37.27
C ASN A 700 8.78 35.72 -37.48
N SER A 701 8.39 34.94 -38.49
CA SER A 701 6.98 34.68 -38.80
C SER A 701 6.36 33.63 -37.87
N ILE A 702 7.12 32.56 -37.56
CA ILE A 702 6.63 31.40 -36.84
C ILE A 702 6.77 31.55 -35.32
N PHE A 703 7.93 32.05 -34.84
CA PHE A 703 8.30 32.14 -33.42
C PHE A 703 8.24 33.60 -32.94
N ASN A 704 7.01 34.12 -32.80
CA ASN A 704 6.76 35.49 -32.39
C ASN A 704 6.31 35.62 -30.92
N THR A 705 5.97 34.51 -30.27
CA THR A 705 5.63 34.39 -28.86
C THR A 705 6.43 33.27 -28.17
N SER A 706 6.40 33.22 -26.83
CA SER A 706 6.99 32.12 -26.06
C SER A 706 6.27 30.79 -26.30
N ASP A 707 5.00 30.83 -26.67
CA ASP A 707 4.13 29.64 -26.79
C ASP A 707 4.34 28.90 -28.13
N ASP A 708 5.14 29.49 -29.03
CA ASP A 708 5.60 28.85 -30.25
C ASP A 708 6.77 27.85 -29.99
N PHE A 709 7.25 27.75 -28.75
CA PHE A 709 8.21 26.72 -28.31
C PHE A 709 7.49 25.61 -27.53
N SER A 710 8.16 24.48 -27.35
CA SER A 710 7.63 23.27 -26.69
C SER A 710 6.43 22.67 -27.40
N ILE A 711 6.46 22.70 -28.75
CA ILE A 711 5.50 22.05 -29.64
C ILE A 711 6.23 21.46 -30.86
N PRO A 712 5.70 20.37 -31.45
CA PRO A 712 6.23 19.80 -32.68
C PRO A 712 5.88 20.64 -33.91
N TYR A 713 6.78 20.68 -34.88
CA TYR A 713 6.60 21.29 -36.20
C TYR A 713 6.93 20.26 -37.28
N ALA A 714 6.06 20.12 -38.28
CA ALA A 714 6.41 19.35 -39.47
C ALA A 714 7.52 20.10 -40.23
N TYR A 715 8.55 19.39 -40.66
CA TYR A 715 9.70 19.98 -41.34
C TYR A 715 10.15 19.20 -42.56
N THR A 716 10.76 19.92 -43.50
CA THR A 716 11.51 19.32 -44.61
C THR A 716 12.84 20.06 -44.74
N THR A 717 13.94 19.32 -44.87
CA THR A 717 15.27 19.91 -44.97
C THR A 717 15.78 19.83 -46.41
N ASP A 718 16.21 20.97 -46.94
CA ASP A 718 16.77 21.05 -48.29
C ASP A 718 18.21 20.49 -48.36
N GLY A 719 18.75 20.35 -49.56
CA GLY A 719 20.14 19.90 -49.78
C GLY A 719 21.23 20.84 -49.25
N ASN A 720 20.88 22.01 -48.69
CA ASN A 720 21.79 22.95 -48.04
C ASN A 720 21.70 22.89 -46.51
N GLY A 721 20.91 21.95 -45.96
CA GLY A 721 20.67 21.83 -44.53
C GLY A 721 19.81 22.95 -43.96
N VAL A 722 18.96 23.60 -44.78
CA VAL A 722 17.96 24.58 -44.33
C VAL A 722 16.60 23.92 -44.32
N SER A 723 15.93 23.97 -43.18
CA SER A 723 14.64 23.36 -42.93
C SER A 723 13.52 24.38 -43.08
N ASP A 724 12.48 24.01 -43.81
CA ASP A 724 11.23 24.75 -43.88
C ASP A 724 10.26 24.13 -42.85
N LEU A 725 9.72 24.97 -41.96
CA LEU A 725 8.78 24.54 -40.92
C LEU A 725 7.35 24.90 -41.29
N THR A 726 6.43 23.97 -41.08
CA THR A 726 4.99 24.23 -41.16
C THR A 726 4.44 24.50 -39.77
N LYS A 727 3.88 25.69 -39.54
CA LYS A 727 3.28 26.05 -38.24
C LYS A 727 2.09 25.13 -37.93
N PRO A 728 2.05 24.49 -36.75
CA PRO A 728 0.89 23.70 -36.35
C PRO A 728 -0.32 24.63 -36.11
N ASN A 729 -1.49 24.19 -36.57
CA ASN A 729 -2.72 24.93 -36.35
C ASN A 729 -3.45 24.34 -35.14
N PHE A 730 -3.45 25.06 -34.02
CA PHE A 730 -4.21 24.70 -32.81
C PHE A 730 -5.62 25.29 -32.92
N SER A 731 -6.48 24.72 -33.76
CA SER A 731 -7.85 25.22 -33.90
C SER A 731 -8.84 24.09 -34.16
N SER A 732 -9.96 24.13 -33.44
CA SER A 732 -11.20 23.38 -33.71
C SER A 732 -11.93 23.92 -34.96
N ASP A 733 -11.21 24.36 -35.98
CA ASP A 733 -11.77 24.95 -37.20
C ASP A 733 -12.11 23.85 -38.21
N ASP A 734 -13.38 23.81 -38.62
CA ASP A 734 -14.00 22.83 -39.53
C ASP A 734 -13.47 22.86 -40.99
N ASN A 735 -12.25 23.35 -41.24
CA ASN A 735 -11.77 23.57 -42.60
C ASN A 735 -10.25 23.43 -42.73
N GLN A 736 -9.72 22.21 -42.62
CA GLN A 736 -8.30 21.92 -42.87
C GLN A 736 -8.12 20.67 -43.74
N ALA A 737 -7.12 20.73 -44.64
CA ALA A 737 -6.82 19.73 -45.66
C ALA A 737 -5.47 19.03 -45.42
N SER A 738 -5.13 18.72 -44.15
CA SER A 738 -3.94 17.92 -43.80
C SER A 738 -4.21 16.98 -42.63
N ASN A 739 -3.70 15.75 -42.73
CA ASN A 739 -4.18 14.56 -42.01
C ASN A 739 -3.46 14.24 -40.68
N LEU A 740 -2.62 15.14 -40.16
CA LEU A 740 -1.89 14.97 -38.89
C LEU A 740 -2.09 16.23 -38.01
N GLU A 741 -2.70 16.07 -36.84
CA GLU A 741 -3.08 17.13 -35.90
C GLU A 741 -2.17 17.14 -34.67
N ILE A 742 -1.78 18.32 -34.19
CA ILE A 742 -0.97 18.46 -32.97
C ILE A 742 -1.87 18.85 -31.82
N VAL A 743 -1.93 18.01 -30.79
CA VAL A 743 -2.81 18.22 -29.63
C VAL A 743 -2.00 18.31 -28.36
N ARG A 744 -2.23 19.38 -27.60
CA ARG A 744 -1.72 19.53 -26.23
C ARG A 744 -2.81 19.17 -25.24
N GLY A 745 -2.48 18.39 -24.22
CA GLY A 745 -3.44 17.97 -23.21
C GLY A 745 -2.81 17.08 -22.17
N TYR A 746 -3.64 16.23 -21.56
CA TYR A 746 -3.21 15.31 -20.52
C TYR A 746 -3.52 13.88 -20.93
N ALA A 747 -2.56 12.97 -20.83
CA ALA A 747 -2.67 11.62 -21.35
C ALA A 747 -2.48 10.55 -20.28
N ARG A 748 -3.27 9.47 -20.36
CA ARG A 748 -3.15 8.29 -19.50
C ARG A 748 -3.39 7.03 -20.30
N GLN A 749 -2.61 6.00 -20.05
CA GLN A 749 -2.82 4.70 -20.66
C GLN A 749 -4.15 4.11 -20.14
N LEU A 750 -4.94 3.51 -21.03
CA LEU A 750 -6.14 2.74 -20.63
C LEU A 750 -5.85 1.24 -20.54
N ARG A 751 -4.91 0.80 -21.36
CA ARG A 751 -4.36 -0.55 -21.47
C ARG A 751 -3.11 -0.48 -22.34
N THR A 752 -2.27 -1.51 -22.30
CA THR A 752 -1.09 -1.64 -23.17
C THR A 752 -1.41 -1.25 -24.63
N GLY A 753 -0.68 -0.26 -25.14
CA GLY A 753 -0.84 0.25 -26.51
C GLY A 753 -2.07 1.15 -26.77
N THR A 754 -2.83 1.55 -25.75
CA THR A 754 -3.95 2.50 -25.87
C THR A 754 -3.84 3.62 -24.83
N VAL A 755 -3.94 4.87 -25.27
CA VAL A 755 -3.89 6.08 -24.44
C VAL A 755 -5.17 6.90 -24.61
N ALA A 756 -5.67 7.47 -23.51
CA ALA A 756 -6.75 8.45 -23.55
C ALA A 756 -6.18 9.85 -23.36
N LEU A 757 -6.71 10.82 -24.11
CA LEU A 757 -6.33 12.22 -24.05
C LEU A 757 -7.46 13.05 -23.42
N TYR A 758 -7.08 13.92 -22.50
CA TYR A 758 -7.94 14.73 -21.67
C TYR A 758 -7.60 16.21 -21.81
N THR A 759 -8.62 17.05 -21.64
CA THR A 759 -8.49 18.52 -21.68
C THR A 759 -8.05 19.12 -20.34
N ASP A 760 -8.22 18.38 -19.25
CA ASP A 760 -7.95 18.81 -17.88
C ASP A 760 -6.99 17.88 -17.14
N LYS A 761 -6.18 18.45 -16.24
CA LYS A 761 -5.21 17.74 -15.39
C LYS A 761 -5.87 16.70 -14.48
N THR A 762 -7.16 16.88 -14.15
CA THR A 762 -7.94 15.91 -13.36
C THR A 762 -8.41 14.70 -14.18
N MET A 763 -8.15 14.68 -15.49
CA MET A 763 -8.47 13.59 -16.42
C MET A 763 -9.94 13.18 -16.37
N THR A 764 -10.82 14.19 -16.30
CA THR A 764 -12.27 13.99 -16.21
C THR A 764 -12.98 14.19 -17.54
N ASN A 765 -12.47 15.07 -18.40
CA ASN A 765 -13.06 15.40 -19.70
C ASN A 765 -12.11 14.97 -20.83
N LEU A 766 -12.48 13.88 -21.50
CA LEU A 766 -11.80 13.45 -22.72
C LEU A 766 -11.92 14.54 -23.79
N VAL A 767 -10.89 14.65 -24.61
CA VAL A 767 -10.95 15.40 -25.86
C VAL A 767 -12.03 14.74 -26.74
N ASN A 768 -13.01 15.50 -27.22
CA ASN A 768 -14.15 14.99 -28.01
C ASN A 768 -14.39 15.90 -29.23
N GLY A 769 -14.86 15.36 -30.36
CA GLY A 769 -15.11 16.14 -31.59
C GLY A 769 -14.43 15.54 -32.83
N ALA A 770 -13.63 16.34 -33.55
CA ALA A 770 -12.85 15.90 -34.72
C ALA A 770 -11.87 14.74 -34.42
N TYR A 771 -11.54 14.55 -33.15
CA TYR A 771 -10.58 13.58 -32.61
C TYR A 771 -11.21 12.26 -32.12
N GLY A 772 -12.41 11.91 -32.61
CA GLY A 772 -13.10 10.69 -32.21
C GLY A 772 -13.58 10.70 -30.75
N ASP A 773 -13.40 9.58 -30.04
CA ASP A 773 -13.78 9.42 -28.63
C ASP A 773 -12.68 9.84 -27.63
N GLY A 774 -11.59 10.43 -28.12
CA GLY A 774 -10.45 10.87 -27.31
C GLY A 774 -9.51 9.75 -26.87
N THR A 775 -9.63 8.55 -27.47
CA THR A 775 -8.73 7.42 -27.22
C THR A 775 -7.95 7.07 -28.48
N PHE A 776 -6.66 6.83 -28.32
CA PHE A 776 -5.72 6.59 -29.42
C PHE A 776 -4.87 5.36 -29.14
N THR A 777 -4.48 4.66 -30.18
CA THR A 777 -3.30 3.79 -30.09
C THR A 777 -2.03 4.63 -30.15
N TYR A 778 -0.86 4.10 -29.81
CA TYR A 778 0.38 4.89 -29.89
C TYR A 778 1.59 4.04 -30.29
N GLU A 779 2.55 4.70 -30.93
CA GLU A 779 3.87 4.15 -31.28
C GLU A 779 4.87 4.34 -30.11
N ASN A 780 6.02 3.65 -30.16
CA ASN A 780 7.03 3.70 -29.08
C ASN A 780 7.84 5.03 -29.05
N ASN A 781 7.50 6.00 -29.91
CA ASN A 781 8.13 7.32 -30.00
C ASN A 781 7.58 8.26 -28.91
N ILE A 782 7.76 7.86 -27.65
CA ILE A 782 7.37 8.64 -26.48
C ILE A 782 8.65 9.15 -25.84
N TRP A 783 8.76 10.46 -25.69
CA TRP A 783 9.98 11.10 -25.20
C TRP A 783 9.66 11.97 -24.00
N ASN A 784 10.39 11.77 -22.91
CA ASN A 784 10.33 12.65 -21.75
C ASN A 784 11.20 13.87 -22.03
N VAL A 785 10.57 15.03 -22.19
CA VAL A 785 11.22 16.30 -22.56
C VAL A 785 11.14 17.35 -21.44
N GLU A 786 10.73 16.94 -20.24
CA GLU A 786 10.59 17.83 -19.08
C GLU A 786 11.90 18.55 -18.74
N ASP A 787 13.02 17.81 -18.81
CA ASP A 787 14.37 18.27 -18.43
C ASP A 787 15.38 18.29 -19.60
N VAL A 788 14.92 18.10 -20.84
CA VAL A 788 15.81 17.96 -22.01
C VAL A 788 16.33 19.31 -22.49
N ASP A 789 17.66 19.41 -22.61
CA ASP A 789 18.36 20.53 -23.24
C ASP A 789 19.39 20.06 -24.28
N ASN A 790 20.22 20.99 -24.77
CA ASN A 790 21.22 20.74 -25.82
C ASN A 790 22.41 19.87 -25.39
N SER A 791 22.52 19.50 -24.12
CA SER A 791 23.60 18.62 -23.65
C SER A 791 23.32 17.14 -23.91
N TYR A 792 22.05 16.79 -24.16
CA TYR A 792 21.62 15.44 -24.51
C TYR A 792 21.95 15.11 -25.97
N GLU A 793 22.41 13.89 -26.23
CA GLU A 793 22.50 13.35 -27.60
C GLU A 793 21.16 12.72 -28.04
N LYS A 794 20.41 12.16 -27.09
CA LYS A 794 19.08 11.57 -27.28
C LYS A 794 18.19 11.89 -26.08
N ALA A 795 16.92 12.17 -26.32
CA ALA A 795 15.95 12.43 -25.27
C ALA A 795 15.70 11.13 -24.47
N PRO A 796 15.51 11.23 -23.15
CA PRO A 796 15.08 10.09 -22.35
C PRO A 796 13.78 9.48 -22.90
N VAL A 797 13.73 8.14 -22.96
CA VAL A 797 12.53 7.41 -23.37
C VAL A 797 11.44 7.69 -22.34
N GLY A 798 10.26 8.06 -22.82
CA GLY A 798 9.07 8.26 -22.00
C GLY A 798 8.11 7.09 -22.11
N SER A 799 7.16 7.01 -21.17
CA SER A 799 6.13 5.98 -21.17
C SER A 799 4.77 6.53 -20.73
N PHE A 800 3.71 5.95 -21.29
CA PHE A 800 2.35 6.08 -20.75
C PHE A 800 2.09 4.96 -19.75
N SER A 801 1.48 5.31 -18.62
CA SER A 801 1.10 4.37 -17.58
C SER A 801 -0.40 4.46 -17.31
N GLU A 802 -1.01 3.33 -16.92
CA GLU A 802 -2.41 3.31 -16.46
C GLU A 802 -2.59 4.08 -15.14
N ASN A 803 -1.50 4.21 -14.39
CA ASN A 803 -1.53 4.75 -13.04
C ASN A 803 -0.96 6.17 -12.93
N VAL A 804 -0.29 6.66 -13.97
CA VAL A 804 0.35 7.99 -13.98
C VAL A 804 -0.15 8.80 -15.16
N GLY A 805 -0.68 9.98 -14.84
CA GLY A 805 -1.07 10.94 -15.85
C GLY A 805 0.14 11.73 -16.35
N ARG A 806 0.13 12.12 -17.62
CA ARG A 806 1.18 12.95 -18.24
C ARG A 806 0.59 14.21 -18.82
N GLU A 807 1.25 15.35 -18.67
CA GLU A 807 1.03 16.48 -19.56
C GLU A 807 1.83 16.25 -20.84
N VAL A 808 1.17 16.36 -21.99
CA VAL A 808 1.74 15.94 -23.27
C VAL A 808 1.47 16.93 -24.39
N VAL A 809 2.35 16.86 -25.38
CA VAL A 809 2.04 17.26 -26.75
C VAL A 809 2.15 16.03 -27.64
N MET A 810 1.07 15.71 -28.35
CA MET A 810 0.98 14.54 -29.21
C MET A 810 0.88 14.97 -30.67
N VAL A 811 1.58 14.26 -31.55
CA VAL A 811 1.35 14.26 -32.98
C VAL A 811 0.38 13.13 -33.28
N ILE A 812 -0.85 13.48 -33.61
CA ILE A 812 -1.95 12.53 -33.82
C ILE A 812 -2.24 12.40 -35.31
N ASP A 813 -2.29 11.17 -35.79
CA ASP A 813 -2.92 10.84 -37.06
C ASP A 813 -4.40 10.57 -36.81
N SER A 814 -5.25 11.55 -37.12
CA SER A 814 -6.68 11.50 -36.82
C SER A 814 -7.44 10.54 -37.75
N ASP A 815 -6.93 10.27 -38.95
CA ASP A 815 -7.49 9.25 -39.85
C ASP A 815 -7.24 7.83 -39.32
N LYS A 816 -6.09 7.62 -38.67
CA LYS A 816 -5.66 6.31 -38.14
C LYS A 816 -5.91 6.12 -36.64
N ASN A 817 -6.32 7.18 -35.95
CA ASN A 817 -6.56 7.19 -34.51
C ASN A 817 -5.34 6.69 -33.70
N ILE A 818 -4.15 7.17 -34.08
CA ILE A 818 -2.86 6.78 -33.49
C ILE A 818 -2.00 8.01 -33.17
N VAL A 819 -1.27 7.94 -32.06
CA VAL A 819 -0.23 8.89 -31.68
C VAL A 819 1.09 8.45 -32.31
N ARG A 820 1.61 9.24 -33.25
CA ARG A 820 2.88 9.03 -33.95
C ARG A 820 4.09 9.34 -33.09
N ALA A 821 3.98 10.40 -32.31
CA ALA A 821 4.97 10.79 -31.33
C ALA A 821 4.29 11.50 -30.17
N ALA A 822 4.78 11.27 -28.96
CA ALA A 822 4.34 11.98 -27.77
C ALA A 822 5.54 12.57 -27.04
N TYR A 823 5.42 13.83 -26.66
CA TYR A 823 6.43 14.54 -25.88
C TYR A 823 5.83 14.84 -24.51
N ILE A 824 6.34 14.20 -23.47
CA ILE A 824 5.90 14.39 -22.08
C ILE A 824 6.54 15.68 -21.57
N LEU A 825 5.69 16.68 -21.34
CA LEU A 825 6.09 17.98 -20.80
C LEU A 825 6.25 17.93 -19.28
N SER A 826 5.40 17.14 -18.61
CA SER A 826 5.48 16.91 -17.18
C SER A 826 4.77 15.63 -16.75
N THR A 827 5.28 14.99 -15.70
CA THR A 827 4.59 13.89 -15.01
C THR A 827 3.62 14.43 -13.95
N LEU A 828 2.39 13.89 -13.91
CA LEU A 828 1.37 14.26 -12.93
C LEU A 828 1.35 13.29 -11.74
N ASP A 829 1.31 13.84 -10.53
CA ASP A 829 1.22 13.02 -9.32
C ASP A 829 -0.18 12.42 -9.09
N GLY A 830 -0.27 11.09 -9.00
CA GLY A 830 -1.31 10.36 -8.24
C GLY A 830 -2.76 10.43 -8.72
N VAL A 831 -3.05 10.36 -10.03
CA VAL A 831 -4.44 10.51 -10.55
C VAL A 831 -5.11 9.16 -10.86
N TYR A 832 -5.82 8.59 -9.87
CA TYR A 832 -6.92 7.63 -10.08
C TYR A 832 -8.28 8.21 -9.67
N ALA A 833 -9.33 7.88 -10.42
CA ALA A 833 -10.67 8.44 -10.32
C ALA A 833 -11.40 8.05 -9.03
N GLY A 834 -11.56 9.00 -8.12
CA GLY A 834 -12.38 8.87 -6.91
C GLY A 834 -12.04 9.90 -5.84
N GLN A 835 -12.15 11.20 -6.16
CA GLN A 835 -11.87 12.26 -5.20
C GLN A 835 -12.81 12.14 -3.98
N ILE A 836 -12.24 11.97 -2.79
CA ILE A 836 -12.93 12.30 -1.54
C ILE A 836 -13.12 13.82 -1.48
N SER A 837 -14.14 14.30 -0.78
CA SER A 837 -14.31 15.75 -0.55
C SER A 837 -14.32 16.03 0.94
N VAL A 838 -13.60 17.07 1.37
CA VAL A 838 -13.62 17.55 2.76
C VAL A 838 -14.55 18.74 2.87
N ALA A 839 -15.41 18.74 3.89
CA ALA A 839 -16.13 19.91 4.33
C ALA A 839 -15.68 20.24 5.76
N ALA A 840 -15.03 21.39 5.94
CA ALA A 840 -14.61 21.87 7.24
C ALA A 840 -15.53 22.99 7.75
N ALA A 841 -15.96 22.87 9.00
CA ALA A 841 -16.77 23.87 9.68
C ALA A 841 -16.02 24.40 10.91
N ALA A 842 -15.94 25.73 11.01
CA ALA A 842 -15.40 26.38 12.19
C ALA A 842 -16.36 26.18 13.37
N GLU A 843 -15.79 25.97 14.56
CA GLU A 843 -16.58 26.00 15.78
C GLU A 843 -17.10 27.43 16.00
N THR A 844 -18.36 27.56 16.42
CA THR A 844 -18.97 28.87 16.64
C THR A 844 -18.71 29.37 18.05
N GLY A 845 -18.41 30.66 18.21
CA GLY A 845 -18.22 31.28 19.53
C GLY A 845 -16.85 31.01 20.18
N VAL A 846 -15.85 30.64 19.38
CA VAL A 846 -14.48 30.39 19.81
C VAL A 846 -13.86 31.65 20.44
N ASN A 847 -13.19 31.47 21.57
CA ASN A 847 -12.42 32.50 22.25
C ASN A 847 -11.04 31.97 22.68
N THR A 848 -10.19 32.82 23.24
CA THR A 848 -8.81 32.44 23.58
C THR A 848 -8.70 31.29 24.60
N ASN A 849 -9.78 30.89 25.29
CA ASN A 849 -9.80 29.70 26.17
C ASN A 849 -10.44 28.46 25.53
N SER A 850 -10.97 28.56 24.31
CA SER A 850 -11.61 27.44 23.63
C SER A 850 -10.59 26.37 23.27
N THR A 851 -10.97 25.11 23.47
CA THR A 851 -10.10 23.96 23.22
C THR A 851 -10.45 23.20 21.94
N LYS A 852 -11.61 23.47 21.33
CA LYS A 852 -12.02 22.93 20.02
C LYS A 852 -12.15 24.08 19.02
N LEU A 853 -11.58 23.92 17.84
CA LEU A 853 -11.50 25.00 16.84
C LEU A 853 -12.33 24.74 15.59
N ALA A 854 -12.26 23.52 15.05
CA ALA A 854 -12.93 23.17 13.80
C ALA A 854 -13.21 21.68 13.73
N THR A 855 -14.17 21.30 12.88
CA THR A 855 -14.50 19.92 12.56
C THR A 855 -14.50 19.75 11.05
N ALA A 856 -13.82 18.72 10.55
CA ALA A 856 -13.82 18.30 9.17
C ALA A 856 -14.63 17.02 9.01
N THR A 857 -15.46 16.96 7.97
CA THR A 857 -16.21 15.74 7.60
C THR A 857 -15.89 15.39 6.15
N VAL A 858 -15.64 14.12 5.90
CA VAL A 858 -15.28 13.57 4.59
C VAL A 858 -16.46 12.84 3.98
N THR A 859 -16.75 13.12 2.72
CA THR A 859 -17.67 12.30 1.93
C THR A 859 -16.86 11.35 1.06
N LYS A 860 -17.11 10.04 1.20
CA LYS A 860 -16.51 8.99 0.35
C LYS A 860 -17.39 8.75 -0.89
N PRO A 861 -16.82 8.44 -2.08
CA PRO A 861 -17.60 7.96 -3.22
C PRO A 861 -18.21 6.58 -2.93
N ALA A 862 -19.31 6.26 -3.63
CA ALA A 862 -20.03 4.99 -3.44
C ALA A 862 -19.13 3.80 -3.80
N GLY A 863 -18.78 2.98 -2.80
CA GLY A 863 -17.95 1.78 -2.95
C GLY A 863 -16.57 1.84 -2.26
N GLY A 864 -16.15 2.98 -1.70
CA GLY A 864 -14.86 3.08 -1.02
C GLY A 864 -14.84 2.45 0.40
N THR A 865 -14.04 1.40 0.62
CA THR A 865 -13.87 0.67 1.90
C THR A 865 -12.61 0.94 2.76
N GLY A 866 -11.58 1.63 2.28
CA GLY A 866 -10.34 2.01 3.00
C GLY A 866 -10.48 3.00 4.18
N ALA A 867 -9.45 3.04 5.03
CA ALA A 867 -9.33 3.91 6.21
C ALA A 867 -9.04 5.36 5.80
N LEU A 868 -9.31 6.34 6.66
CA LEU A 868 -9.02 7.76 6.41
C LEU A 868 -8.03 8.26 7.45
N THR A 869 -6.96 8.91 7.00
CA THR A 869 -6.04 9.69 7.85
C THR A 869 -6.29 11.18 7.63
N TYR A 870 -5.91 11.99 8.62
CA TYR A 870 -6.17 13.43 8.64
C TYR A 870 -4.97 14.18 9.16
N GLU A 871 -4.58 15.23 8.47
CA GLU A 871 -3.56 16.16 8.93
C GLU A 871 -4.07 17.59 8.89
N TRP A 872 -3.83 18.34 9.96
CA TRP A 872 -4.22 19.74 10.07
C TRP A 872 -3.00 20.63 10.01
N PHE A 873 -3.14 21.76 9.33
CA PHE A 873 -2.12 22.76 9.12
C PHE A 873 -2.64 24.12 9.55
N LYS A 874 -1.74 24.97 10.05
CA LYS A 874 -2.02 26.40 10.24
C LYS A 874 -1.54 27.18 9.04
N CYS A 875 -2.36 28.08 8.53
CA CYS A 875 -2.06 28.90 7.35
C CYS A 875 -2.05 30.39 7.69
N ASP A 876 -1.38 31.18 6.85
CA ASP A 876 -1.28 32.63 7.02
C ASP A 876 -2.59 33.35 6.64
N ASP A 877 -3.35 32.81 5.70
CA ASP A 877 -4.53 33.46 5.11
C ASP A 877 -5.62 32.47 4.64
N ALA A 878 -6.73 33.03 4.13
CA ALA A 878 -7.86 32.27 3.62
C ALA A 878 -7.56 31.50 2.31
N ALA A 879 -6.46 31.83 1.62
CA ALA A 879 -6.01 31.09 0.44
C ALA A 879 -5.19 29.85 0.83
N GLY A 880 -4.88 29.67 2.12
CA GLY A 880 -4.13 28.54 2.62
C GLY A 880 -2.61 28.68 2.43
N SER A 881 -2.10 29.91 2.29
CA SER A 881 -0.68 30.18 2.09
C SER A 881 0.18 29.73 3.28
N ASN A 882 1.38 29.20 2.99
CA ASN A 882 2.38 28.72 3.95
C ASN A 882 1.84 27.77 5.03
N PRO A 883 1.26 26.61 4.66
CA PRO A 883 0.70 25.67 5.63
C PRO A 883 1.81 25.06 6.49
N VAL A 884 1.69 25.18 7.82
CA VAL A 884 2.59 24.55 8.79
C VAL A 884 1.85 23.39 9.47
N SER A 885 2.39 22.18 9.38
CA SER A 885 1.78 20.98 9.99
C SER A 885 1.67 21.10 11.50
N LEU A 886 0.55 20.62 12.05
CA LEU A 886 0.26 20.58 13.48
C LEU A 886 0.46 19.18 14.09
N LYS A 887 0.94 18.17 13.32
CA LYS A 887 1.04 16.75 13.73
C LYS A 887 1.91 16.54 14.99
N ASN A 888 2.88 17.42 15.23
CA ASN A 888 3.81 17.37 16.37
C ASN A 888 3.83 18.67 17.21
N ASP A 889 2.85 19.56 17.05
CA ASP A 889 2.78 20.77 17.85
C ASP A 889 2.10 20.47 19.20
N ALA A 890 2.87 20.57 20.31
CA ALA A 890 2.37 20.33 21.66
C ALA A 890 1.19 21.23 22.10
N ASN A 891 0.87 22.26 21.32
CA ASN A 891 -0.27 23.14 21.55
C ASN A 891 -1.55 22.71 20.86
N TYR A 892 -1.49 21.77 19.92
CA TYR A 892 -2.65 21.30 19.15
C TYR A 892 -2.83 19.80 19.34
N THR A 893 -4.07 19.33 19.29
CA THR A 893 -4.40 17.90 19.31
C THR A 893 -5.47 17.62 18.28
N VAL A 894 -5.32 16.53 17.54
CA VAL A 894 -6.28 16.12 16.51
C VAL A 894 -6.90 14.80 16.96
N SER A 895 -8.23 14.72 16.89
CA SER A 895 -8.95 13.46 17.09
C SER A 895 -9.77 13.13 15.86
N SER A 896 -9.62 11.91 15.35
CA SER A 896 -10.32 11.42 14.16
C SER A 896 -11.12 10.17 14.47
N SER A 897 -12.27 10.02 13.80
CA SER A 897 -13.12 8.83 13.88
C SER A 897 -13.86 8.64 12.56
N GLY A 898 -13.51 7.58 11.83
CA GLY A 898 -14.11 7.24 10.54
C GLY A 898 -13.97 8.36 9.51
N VAL A 899 -15.08 9.07 9.24
CA VAL A 899 -15.16 10.16 8.25
C VAL A 899 -15.07 11.55 8.87
N THR A 900 -14.82 11.66 10.17
CA THR A 900 -14.78 12.95 10.88
C THR A 900 -13.43 13.17 11.56
N SER A 901 -12.92 14.40 11.50
CA SER A 901 -11.71 14.84 12.22
C SER A 901 -11.97 16.16 12.94
N VAL A 902 -11.44 16.30 14.15
CA VAL A 902 -11.64 17.44 15.03
C VAL A 902 -10.29 18.04 15.40
N LEU A 903 -10.12 19.33 15.11
CA LEU A 903 -8.95 20.10 15.53
C LEU A 903 -9.19 20.74 16.89
N ASN A 904 -8.34 20.40 17.85
CA ASN A 904 -8.33 20.95 19.20
C ASN A 904 -7.04 21.74 19.44
N VAL A 905 -7.10 22.69 20.37
CA VAL A 905 -5.98 23.55 20.77
C VAL A 905 -5.92 23.65 22.29
N LYS A 906 -4.73 23.85 22.83
CA LYS A 906 -4.55 24.18 24.23
C LYS A 906 -5.04 25.60 24.50
N ALA A 907 -5.78 25.77 25.59
CA ALA A 907 -6.31 27.08 25.99
C ALA A 907 -5.18 28.13 26.11
N GLY A 908 -5.42 29.33 25.60
CA GLY A 908 -4.51 30.48 25.66
C GLY A 908 -3.48 30.58 24.52
N VAL A 909 -3.41 29.59 23.63
CA VAL A 909 -2.43 29.55 22.52
C VAL A 909 -2.78 30.56 21.41
N LEU A 910 -4.07 30.69 21.08
CA LEU A 910 -4.51 31.61 20.03
C LEU A 910 -4.86 32.98 20.61
N THR A 911 -4.45 34.03 19.90
CA THR A 911 -4.85 35.42 20.18
C THR A 911 -6.19 35.75 19.54
N ALA A 912 -6.88 36.79 20.04
CA ALA A 912 -8.10 37.26 19.41
C ALA A 912 -7.84 37.73 17.96
N GLY A 913 -8.71 37.32 17.03
CA GLY A 913 -8.55 37.56 15.59
C GLY A 913 -8.97 36.36 14.75
N ASP A 914 -8.82 36.49 13.44
CA ASP A 914 -9.07 35.41 12.48
C ASP A 914 -7.83 34.53 12.34
N HIS A 915 -8.03 33.22 12.38
CA HIS A 915 -6.99 32.21 12.13
C HIS A 915 -7.48 31.25 11.06
N TYR A 916 -6.57 30.80 10.20
CA TYR A 916 -6.88 29.93 9.07
C TYR A 916 -6.22 28.58 9.27
N PHE A 917 -7.00 27.53 9.08
CA PHE A 917 -6.54 26.15 9.22
C PHE A 917 -6.91 25.38 7.97
N LYS A 918 -5.96 24.59 7.49
CA LYS A 918 -6.17 23.67 6.38
C LYS A 918 -6.22 22.26 6.95
N VAL A 919 -7.18 21.46 6.50
CA VAL A 919 -7.20 20.02 6.77
C VAL A 919 -6.94 19.29 5.48
N VAL A 920 -6.10 18.27 5.51
CA VAL A 920 -5.90 17.30 4.43
C VAL A 920 -6.45 15.98 4.94
N ALA A 921 -7.44 15.43 4.25
CA ALA A 921 -7.88 14.06 4.48
C ALA A 921 -7.26 13.18 3.39
N THR A 922 -6.77 12.01 3.80
CA THR A 922 -6.08 11.05 2.93
C THR A 922 -6.75 9.70 3.10
N TYR A 923 -7.11 9.06 1.99
CA TYR A 923 -7.62 7.71 1.99
C TYR A 923 -6.47 6.70 2.02
N THR A 924 -6.47 5.70 2.91
CA THR A 924 -5.41 4.70 3.02
C THR A 924 -6.04 3.32 2.86
N GLU A 925 -5.72 2.62 1.78
CA GLU A 925 -6.04 1.20 1.59
C GLU A 925 -4.74 0.40 1.61
N THR A 926 -4.71 -0.76 2.29
CA THR A 926 -3.51 -1.60 2.40
C THR A 926 -3.08 -2.07 1.01
N GLY A 927 -2.12 -1.36 0.42
CA GLY A 927 -1.45 -1.71 -0.84
C GLY A 927 -1.89 -1.01 -2.13
N LYS A 928 -2.82 -0.03 -2.13
CA LYS A 928 -3.12 0.84 -3.30
C LYS A 928 -3.68 2.24 -2.92
N VAL A 929 -3.21 3.26 -3.66
CA VAL A 929 -3.63 4.68 -3.85
C VAL A 929 -4.32 5.41 -2.68
N ALA A 930 -3.71 6.54 -2.29
CA ALA A 930 -4.32 7.56 -1.47
C ALA A 930 -4.88 8.76 -2.25
N THR A 931 -6.20 8.99 -2.20
CA THR A 931 -6.82 10.24 -2.67
C THR A 931 -6.82 11.28 -1.56
N THR A 932 -6.40 12.51 -1.88
CA THR A 932 -6.31 13.64 -0.94
C THR A 932 -7.35 14.69 -1.29
N ALA A 933 -8.04 15.21 -0.29
CA ALA A 933 -8.78 16.46 -0.42
C ALA A 933 -8.50 17.37 0.75
N ASP A 934 -8.50 18.66 0.48
CA ASP A 934 -8.28 19.67 1.49
C ASP A 934 -9.37 20.73 1.50
N ASP A 935 -9.50 21.40 2.65
CA ASP A 935 -10.38 22.54 2.82
C ASP A 935 -9.75 23.51 3.81
N VAL A 936 -9.90 24.80 3.55
CA VAL A 936 -9.39 25.87 4.42
C VAL A 936 -10.55 26.46 5.21
N VAL A 937 -10.50 26.30 6.53
CA VAL A 937 -11.50 26.83 7.44
C VAL A 937 -10.99 28.05 8.17
N LYS A 938 -11.83 29.10 8.18
CA LYS A 938 -11.60 30.32 8.94
C LYS A 938 -12.21 30.19 10.33
N VAL A 939 -11.39 30.29 11.38
CA VAL A 939 -11.82 30.31 12.78
C VAL A 939 -11.61 31.71 13.36
N THR A 940 -12.69 32.38 13.72
CA THR A 940 -12.65 33.70 14.37
C THR A 940 -12.62 33.52 15.90
N VAL A 941 -11.51 33.90 16.52
CA VAL A 941 -11.26 33.79 17.96
C VAL A 941 -11.54 35.13 18.64
N ALA A 942 -12.45 35.16 19.61
CA ALA A 942 -12.69 36.32 20.47
C ALA A 942 -11.73 36.34 21.70
N ALA A 943 -11.56 37.49 22.35
CA ALA A 943 -10.85 37.55 23.63
C ALA A 943 -11.64 36.79 24.72
N ALA A 944 -10.97 35.95 25.52
CA ALA A 944 -11.64 35.24 26.61
C ALA A 944 -12.18 36.21 27.69
N PRO A 945 -13.45 36.04 28.12
CA PRO A 945 -13.94 36.70 29.33
C PRO A 945 -13.28 36.10 30.60
N ALA A 946 -13.18 36.89 31.67
CA ALA A 946 -12.67 36.42 32.96
C ALA A 946 -13.48 35.21 33.49
N ALA A 947 -12.81 34.25 34.14
CA ALA A 947 -13.28 32.88 34.42
C ALA A 947 -14.71 32.72 34.99
N GLY A 948 -15.43 31.68 34.52
CA GLY A 948 -16.71 31.16 34.99
C GLY A 948 -17.76 30.92 33.88
N SER A 949 -17.75 29.76 33.19
CA SER A 949 -18.75 29.46 32.13
C SER A 949 -19.87 28.50 32.57
N LEU A 950 -21.08 28.66 32.00
CA LEU A 950 -22.26 27.84 32.28
C LEU A 950 -22.75 27.15 31.00
N SER A 951 -22.67 25.83 30.92
CA SER A 951 -23.19 25.04 29.79
C SER A 951 -24.56 24.44 30.12
N ILE A 952 -25.55 24.68 29.25
CA ILE A 952 -26.91 24.14 29.33
C ILE A 952 -27.36 23.82 27.90
N SER A 953 -27.93 22.65 27.66
CA SER A 953 -28.37 22.20 26.33
C SER A 953 -29.89 21.96 26.26
N ASN A 954 -30.47 22.08 25.06
CA ASN A 954 -31.89 21.76 24.81
C ASN A 954 -32.17 20.24 24.79
N THR A 955 -31.12 19.41 24.72
CA THR A 955 -31.19 17.95 24.86
C THR A 955 -31.33 17.53 26.32
N ASP A 956 -30.74 18.31 27.24
CA ASP A 956 -30.78 18.03 28.67
C ASP A 956 -31.97 18.72 29.38
N LEU A 957 -32.31 19.96 29.00
CA LEU A 957 -33.46 20.70 29.54
C LEU A 957 -34.31 21.26 28.40
N THR A 958 -35.62 21.06 28.45
CA THR A 958 -36.55 21.51 27.42
C THR A 958 -36.74 23.03 27.51
N THR A 959 -36.40 23.75 26.44
CA THR A 959 -36.57 25.21 26.30
C THR A 959 -36.05 26.02 27.51
N PRO A 960 -34.78 25.87 27.91
CA PRO A 960 -34.25 26.53 29.09
C PRO A 960 -34.09 28.03 28.82
N THR A 961 -34.70 28.85 29.67
CA THR A 961 -34.45 30.29 29.73
C THR A 961 -33.49 30.57 30.87
N VAL A 962 -32.39 31.27 30.59
CA VAL A 962 -31.36 31.59 31.58
C VAL A 962 -31.35 33.10 31.82
N MET A 963 -31.34 33.48 33.09
CA MET A 963 -31.27 34.86 33.56
C MET A 963 -29.94 35.08 34.28
N LYS A 964 -29.23 36.15 33.90
CA LYS A 964 -28.03 36.65 34.59
C LYS A 964 -28.39 37.89 35.40
N ASN A 965 -28.24 37.84 36.72
CA ASN A 965 -28.56 38.96 37.63
C ASN A 965 -29.94 39.58 37.35
N GLY A 966 -30.94 38.75 37.00
CA GLY A 966 -32.31 39.17 36.68
C GLY A 966 -32.55 39.65 35.24
N THR A 967 -31.57 39.55 34.34
CA THR A 967 -31.71 39.91 32.91
C THR A 967 -31.75 38.64 32.04
N PRO A 968 -32.73 38.49 31.13
CA PRO A 968 -32.78 37.35 30.21
C PRO A 968 -31.60 37.34 29.26
N VAL A 969 -31.07 36.15 28.97
CA VAL A 969 -30.04 35.99 27.96
C VAL A 969 -30.53 35.13 26.80
N THR A 970 -30.33 35.60 25.57
CA THR A 970 -30.89 34.99 24.36
C THR A 970 -30.17 33.70 24.00
N VAL A 971 -30.91 32.59 23.88
CA VAL A 971 -30.42 31.27 23.45
C VAL A 971 -30.86 30.98 22.01
N ALA A 972 -29.92 30.56 21.16
CA ALA A 972 -30.24 29.89 19.89
C ALA A 972 -30.36 28.37 20.14
N ALA A 973 -31.22 27.69 19.38
CA ALA A 973 -31.49 26.27 19.59
C ALA A 973 -30.22 25.41 19.42
N GLY A 974 -29.92 24.54 20.40
CA GLY A 974 -28.94 23.46 20.26
C GLY A 974 -27.47 23.75 20.61
N THR A 975 -27.14 24.80 21.38
CA THR A 975 -25.74 25.15 21.71
C THR A 975 -25.50 25.42 23.21
N SER A 976 -24.29 25.07 23.67
CA SER A 976 -23.75 25.41 25.00
C SER A 976 -23.67 26.92 25.20
N LEU A 977 -24.00 27.38 26.40
CA LEU A 977 -24.32 28.78 26.67
C LEU A 977 -23.11 29.59 27.19
N TYR A 978 -22.16 29.96 26.34
CA TYR A 978 -21.00 30.79 26.74
C TYR A 978 -21.37 32.27 26.94
N LEU A 979 -22.07 32.59 28.04
CA LEU A 979 -22.57 33.94 28.33
C LEU A 979 -21.78 34.69 29.38
N GLY A 980 -20.45 34.68 29.31
CA GLY A 980 -19.58 35.57 30.11
C GLY A 980 -20.04 35.76 31.56
N PHE A 981 -20.43 34.69 32.26
CA PHE A 981 -20.70 34.74 33.68
C PHE A 981 -19.36 34.90 34.41
N SER A 982 -19.40 35.48 35.60
CA SER A 982 -18.24 35.62 36.48
C SER A 982 -18.58 35.03 37.84
N GLU A 983 -17.55 34.59 38.56
CA GLU A 983 -17.69 34.15 39.96
C GLU A 983 -18.51 35.20 40.76
N GLY A 984 -19.59 34.76 41.40
CA GLY A 984 -20.49 35.64 42.16
C GLY A 984 -21.75 36.10 41.42
N ASP A 985 -21.84 35.92 40.10
CA ASP A 985 -23.06 36.24 39.35
C ASP A 985 -24.24 35.34 39.78
N LYS A 986 -25.44 35.92 39.90
CA LYS A 986 -26.66 35.17 40.18
C LYS A 986 -27.22 34.61 38.88
N VAL A 987 -27.37 33.29 38.84
CA VAL A 987 -27.98 32.56 37.72
C VAL A 987 -29.36 32.11 38.14
N GLN A 988 -30.33 32.28 37.23
CA GLN A 988 -31.65 31.65 37.36
C GLN A 988 -31.98 30.91 36.07
N ILE A 989 -32.39 29.65 36.19
CA ILE A 989 -32.77 28.79 35.06
C ILE A 989 -34.26 28.48 35.19
N VAL A 990 -34.98 28.68 34.10
CA VAL A 990 -36.40 28.35 33.96
C VAL A 990 -36.54 27.35 32.82
N SER A 991 -37.07 26.17 33.10
CA SER A 991 -37.36 25.13 32.09
C SER A 991 -38.60 24.37 32.54
N SER A 992 -39.37 23.82 31.59
CA SER A 992 -40.49 22.93 31.92
C SER A 992 -40.06 21.66 32.67
N ASP A 993 -38.77 21.29 32.60
CA ASP A 993 -38.21 20.14 33.32
C ASP A 993 -37.81 20.47 34.77
N ILE A 994 -37.65 21.75 35.12
CA ILE A 994 -37.35 22.19 36.49
C ILE A 994 -38.68 22.42 37.23
N LYS A 995 -39.03 21.48 38.08
CA LYS A 995 -40.31 21.47 38.81
C LYS A 995 -40.21 22.21 40.12
N ALA A 996 -41.35 22.70 40.62
CA ALA A 996 -41.40 23.40 41.91
C ALA A 996 -40.84 22.52 43.03
N ASN A 997 -39.97 23.08 43.89
CA ASN A 997 -39.34 22.40 45.04
C ASN A 997 -38.43 21.21 44.71
N SER A 998 -38.13 20.95 43.42
CA SER A 998 -37.18 19.90 43.02
C SER A 998 -35.74 20.23 43.45
N TYR A 999 -34.92 19.20 43.69
CA TYR A 999 -33.53 19.36 44.11
C TYR A 999 -32.57 19.10 42.94
N TRP A 1000 -31.51 19.90 42.83
CA TRP A 1000 -30.53 19.84 41.74
C TRP A 1000 -29.13 20.01 42.27
N LYS A 1001 -28.20 19.16 41.83
CA LYS A 1001 -26.79 19.25 42.20
C LYS A 1001 -26.07 20.20 41.25
N VAL A 1002 -25.40 21.20 41.80
CA VAL A 1002 -24.69 22.27 41.07
C VAL A 1002 -23.32 22.45 41.70
N ALA A 1003 -22.25 22.17 40.95
CA ALA A 1003 -20.86 22.23 41.43
C ALA A 1003 -20.65 21.53 42.80
N GLY A 1004 -21.26 20.35 42.97
CA GLY A 1004 -21.17 19.56 44.20
C GLY A 1004 -22.13 19.99 45.33
N THR A 1005 -22.82 21.12 45.20
CA THR A 1005 -23.80 21.62 46.19
C THR A 1005 -25.23 21.39 45.70
N VAL A 1006 -26.13 20.92 46.55
CA VAL A 1006 -27.55 20.70 46.18
C VAL A 1006 -28.37 21.96 46.43
N TYR A 1007 -29.09 22.43 45.41
CA TYR A 1007 -29.99 23.58 45.46
C TYR A 1007 -31.43 23.13 45.28
N GLN A 1008 -32.36 23.74 46.03
CA GLN A 1008 -33.79 23.54 45.85
C GLN A 1008 -34.35 24.59 44.88
N ALA A 1009 -35.04 24.14 43.83
CA ALA A 1009 -35.80 25.01 42.96
C ALA A 1009 -36.93 25.68 43.74
N SER A 1010 -37.19 26.95 43.45
CA SER A 1010 -38.28 27.69 44.10
C SER A 1010 -39.66 27.07 43.81
N GLY A 1011 -40.68 27.49 44.57
CA GLY A 1011 -42.08 27.07 44.35
C GLY A 1011 -42.67 27.39 42.97
N ALA A 1012 -41.95 28.16 42.13
CA ALA A 1012 -42.32 28.46 40.75
C ALA A 1012 -41.53 27.64 39.70
N GLY A 1013 -40.68 26.67 40.11
CA GLY A 1013 -39.87 25.88 39.18
C GLY A 1013 -38.63 26.61 38.65
N ILE A 1014 -38.07 27.54 39.45
CA ILE A 1014 -36.87 28.29 39.08
C ILE A 1014 -35.69 27.78 39.91
N LEU A 1015 -34.66 27.26 39.24
CA LEU A 1015 -33.38 26.91 39.85
C LEU A 1015 -32.51 28.16 39.95
N SER A 1016 -32.05 28.52 41.15
CA SER A 1016 -31.23 29.71 41.38
C SER A 1016 -29.97 29.37 42.17
N PHE A 1017 -28.81 29.80 41.67
CA PHE A 1017 -27.52 29.61 42.32
C PHE A 1017 -26.56 30.75 41.98
N THR A 1018 -25.42 30.78 42.67
CA THR A 1018 -24.34 31.73 42.40
C THR A 1018 -23.26 31.02 41.59
N MET A 1019 -22.79 31.66 40.53
CA MET A 1019 -21.75 31.07 39.68
C MET A 1019 -20.48 30.84 40.48
N PRO A 1020 -19.95 29.60 40.48
CA PRO A 1020 -18.65 29.30 41.06
C PRO A 1020 -17.53 29.85 40.18
N LYS A 1021 -16.29 29.76 40.67
CA LYS A 1021 -15.09 30.10 39.90
C LYS A 1021 -14.79 29.11 38.76
N THR A 1022 -15.36 27.92 38.84
CA THR A 1022 -15.17 26.83 37.88
C THR A 1022 -16.30 26.79 36.85
N ASP A 1023 -16.02 26.17 35.71
CA ASP A 1023 -17.06 25.91 34.72
C ASP A 1023 -18.11 24.95 35.27
N LEU A 1024 -19.36 25.14 34.82
CA LEU A 1024 -20.52 24.44 35.32
C LEU A 1024 -21.36 23.94 34.15
N THR A 1025 -21.73 22.67 34.17
CA THR A 1025 -22.75 22.11 33.28
C THR A 1025 -23.96 21.71 34.11
N ILE A 1026 -25.17 21.98 33.62
CA ILE A 1026 -26.43 21.52 34.23
C ILE A 1026 -27.14 20.60 33.25
N ALA A 1027 -27.29 19.33 33.63
CA ALA A 1027 -27.96 18.30 32.87
C ALA A 1027 -29.13 17.68 33.65
N LYS A 1028 -30.03 16.97 32.96
CA LYS A 1028 -31.17 16.29 33.59
C LYS A 1028 -30.77 15.31 34.69
N ALA A 1029 -29.62 14.65 34.52
CA ALA A 1029 -29.07 13.70 35.47
C ALA A 1029 -28.65 14.35 36.81
N ASP A 1030 -28.50 15.67 36.87
CA ASP A 1030 -28.13 16.37 38.09
C ASP A 1030 -29.29 16.52 39.09
N GLN A 1031 -30.52 16.19 38.67
CA GLN A 1031 -31.69 16.18 39.55
C GLN A 1031 -31.54 15.14 40.66
N GLN A 1032 -31.84 15.56 41.90
CA GLN A 1032 -31.67 14.76 43.11
C GLN A 1032 -33.00 14.47 43.80
N VAL A 1033 -33.02 13.37 44.55
CA VAL A 1033 -34.06 13.00 45.51
C VAL A 1033 -33.48 13.06 46.91
N LYS A 1034 -34.20 13.68 47.84
CA LYS A 1034 -33.82 13.71 49.26
C LYS A 1034 -34.48 12.57 50.00
N TYR A 1035 -33.71 11.80 50.75
CA TYR A 1035 -34.20 10.74 51.63
C TYR A 1035 -34.14 11.20 53.09
N THR A 1036 -35.27 11.10 53.76
CA THR A 1036 -35.37 11.29 55.22
C THR A 1036 -35.66 9.94 55.86
N LEU A 1037 -34.69 9.44 56.64
CA LEU A 1037 -34.74 8.12 57.22
C LEU A 1037 -35.19 8.20 58.69
N GLY A 1038 -36.21 7.42 59.02
CA GLY A 1038 -36.67 7.18 60.38
C GLY A 1038 -35.70 6.28 61.14
N GLU A 1039 -35.88 6.23 62.46
CA GLU A 1039 -34.97 5.53 63.37
C GLU A 1039 -34.82 4.03 63.01
N GLY A 1040 -33.57 3.59 62.81
CA GLY A 1040 -33.24 2.21 62.44
C GLY A 1040 -33.37 1.86 60.96
N VAL A 1041 -33.72 2.81 60.10
CA VAL A 1041 -33.64 2.64 58.65
C VAL A 1041 -32.32 3.22 58.13
N SER A 1042 -31.63 2.47 57.28
CA SER A 1042 -30.41 2.93 56.61
C SER A 1042 -30.46 2.59 55.11
N LEU A 1043 -29.79 3.43 54.31
CA LEU A 1043 -29.68 3.27 52.86
C LEU A 1043 -28.23 3.14 52.43
N THR A 1044 -28.00 2.36 51.38
CA THR A 1044 -26.71 2.25 50.68
C THR A 1044 -26.91 2.24 49.16
N GLY A 1045 -25.96 2.78 48.40
CA GLY A 1045 -26.00 2.84 46.93
C GLY A 1045 -24.74 3.53 46.38
N THR A 1046 -24.41 3.30 45.10
CA THR A 1046 -23.20 3.85 44.45
C THR A 1046 -23.17 5.38 44.46
N ASP A 1047 -24.33 6.02 44.33
CA ASP A 1047 -24.47 7.47 44.21
C ASP A 1047 -25.37 8.09 45.29
N TYR A 1048 -25.65 7.34 46.37
CA TYR A 1048 -26.33 7.88 47.54
C TYR A 1048 -25.32 8.50 48.51
N ASP A 1049 -25.45 9.80 48.73
CA ASP A 1049 -24.65 10.52 49.73
C ASP A 1049 -25.30 10.37 51.11
N VAL A 1050 -24.73 9.49 51.93
CA VAL A 1050 -25.18 9.22 53.30
C VAL A 1050 -25.11 10.45 54.20
N ALA A 1051 -24.17 11.38 53.95
CA ALA A 1051 -23.98 12.55 54.81
C ALA A 1051 -25.07 13.60 54.60
N THR A 1052 -25.54 13.76 53.36
CA THR A 1052 -26.53 14.78 52.99
C THR A 1052 -27.93 14.20 52.77
N GLY A 1053 -28.03 12.88 52.57
CA GLY A 1053 -29.28 12.16 52.33
C GLY A 1053 -29.79 12.26 50.89
N TYR A 1054 -28.96 12.61 49.92
CA TYR A 1054 -29.38 12.79 48.52
C TYR A 1054 -28.89 11.65 47.61
N ALA A 1055 -29.66 11.32 46.57
CA ALA A 1055 -29.19 10.52 45.43
C ALA A 1055 -29.78 11.05 44.12
N PRO A 1056 -29.11 10.83 42.97
CA PRO A 1056 -29.66 11.16 41.67
C PRO A 1056 -30.99 10.44 41.41
N VAL A 1057 -31.92 11.12 40.72
CA VAL A 1057 -33.21 10.52 40.30
C VAL A 1057 -32.95 9.25 39.47
N GLY A 1058 -33.69 8.18 39.76
CA GLY A 1058 -33.52 6.88 39.09
C GLY A 1058 -32.42 5.98 39.67
N THR A 1059 -31.65 6.45 40.65
CA THR A 1059 -30.65 5.61 41.35
C THR A 1059 -31.35 4.58 42.23
N THR A 1060 -31.03 3.30 42.04
CA THR A 1060 -31.49 2.22 42.92
C THR A 1060 -30.72 2.25 44.25
N VAL A 1061 -31.44 2.37 45.36
CA VAL A 1061 -30.89 2.29 46.72
C VAL A 1061 -31.30 0.99 47.41
N THR A 1062 -30.43 0.47 48.26
CA THR A 1062 -30.68 -0.73 49.07
C THR A 1062 -31.09 -0.33 50.49
N ILE A 1063 -32.21 -0.86 50.97
CA ILE A 1063 -32.79 -0.54 52.26
C ILE A 1063 -32.39 -1.59 53.30
N THR A 1064 -31.89 -1.14 54.46
CA THR A 1064 -31.64 -1.99 55.62
C THR A 1064 -32.40 -1.47 56.83
N VAL A 1065 -33.12 -2.36 57.52
CA VAL A 1065 -33.80 -2.08 58.79
C VAL A 1065 -33.07 -2.78 59.92
N ALA A 1066 -32.70 -2.03 60.95
CA ALA A 1066 -32.10 -2.58 62.15
C ALA A 1066 -33.08 -3.57 62.82
N PRO A 1067 -32.64 -4.78 63.20
CA PRO A 1067 -33.53 -5.81 63.75
C PRO A 1067 -34.35 -5.37 64.97
N ALA A 1068 -33.89 -4.36 65.71
CA ALA A 1068 -34.57 -3.83 66.88
C ALA A 1068 -35.72 -2.85 66.55
N ASN A 1069 -35.90 -2.45 65.29
CA ASN A 1069 -36.77 -1.32 64.94
C ASN A 1069 -37.91 -1.68 64.00
N GLY A 1070 -37.97 -2.90 63.46
CA GLY A 1070 -39.05 -3.34 62.57
C GLY A 1070 -38.60 -4.49 61.65
N THR A 1071 -39.53 -4.95 60.81
CA THR A 1071 -39.32 -6.03 59.83
C THR A 1071 -39.47 -5.55 58.37
N GLY A 1072 -39.87 -4.29 58.18
CA GLY A 1072 -39.99 -3.67 56.86
C GLY A 1072 -39.96 -2.14 56.93
N VAL A 1073 -40.18 -1.49 55.77
CA VAL A 1073 -40.21 -0.04 55.64
C VAL A 1073 -41.48 0.43 54.94
N LEU A 1074 -42.05 1.52 55.45
CA LEU A 1074 -43.06 2.32 54.76
C LEU A 1074 -42.39 3.53 54.11
N VAL A 1075 -42.64 3.73 52.81
CA VAL A 1075 -42.08 4.82 52.01
C VAL A 1075 -43.18 5.82 51.67
N SER A 1076 -43.02 7.12 51.96
CA SER A 1076 -43.95 8.18 51.55
C SER A 1076 -43.25 9.34 50.84
N ASN A 1077 -44.02 10.10 50.04
CA ASN A 1077 -43.53 11.24 49.26
C ASN A 1077 -44.30 12.54 49.54
N ASP A 1078 -45.18 12.56 50.54
CA ASP A 1078 -46.08 13.67 50.86
C ASP A 1078 -45.64 14.49 52.08
N GLY A 1079 -44.45 14.24 52.63
CA GLY A 1079 -43.90 15.00 53.76
C GLY A 1079 -44.40 14.59 55.14
N GLU A 1080 -45.32 13.62 55.24
CA GLU A 1080 -45.88 13.16 56.51
C GLU A 1080 -45.60 11.66 56.73
N LEU A 1081 -45.29 11.29 57.98
CA LEU A 1081 -45.18 9.90 58.39
C LEU A 1081 -46.61 9.35 58.59
N LYS A 1082 -47.03 8.38 57.78
CA LYS A 1082 -48.40 7.83 57.81
C LYS A 1082 -48.37 6.31 57.82
N SER A 1083 -49.20 5.70 58.67
CA SER A 1083 -49.45 4.25 58.72
C SER A 1083 -50.43 3.83 57.61
N ALA A 1084 -50.26 2.64 57.03
CA ALA A 1084 -51.04 2.19 55.88
C ALA A 1084 -52.37 1.52 56.30
N ALA A 1085 -53.43 1.80 55.54
CA ALA A 1085 -54.72 1.12 55.58
C ALA A 1085 -55.26 1.02 54.15
N THR A 1086 -55.87 -0.11 53.78
CA THR A 1086 -56.35 -0.41 52.42
C THR A 1086 -57.14 0.75 51.79
N GLY A 1087 -56.69 1.21 50.61
CA GLY A 1087 -57.40 2.20 49.78
C GLY A 1087 -56.95 3.66 49.89
N SER A 1088 -55.92 3.97 50.68
CA SER A 1088 -55.28 5.29 50.69
C SER A 1088 -54.04 5.30 49.78
N THR A 1089 -53.83 6.39 49.03
CA THR A 1089 -52.73 6.62 48.07
C THR A 1089 -51.37 6.84 48.75
N VAL A 1090 -51.09 6.14 49.85
CA VAL A 1090 -49.98 6.45 50.75
C VAL A 1090 -49.05 5.24 50.86
N GLY A 1091 -47.98 5.29 50.05
CA GLY A 1091 -46.75 4.52 50.20
C GLY A 1091 -46.71 3.08 49.69
N SER A 1092 -45.61 2.71 49.01
CA SER A 1092 -45.32 1.30 48.71
C SER A 1092 -44.64 0.67 49.93
N ALA A 1093 -45.24 -0.37 50.51
CA ALA A 1093 -44.62 -1.13 51.57
C ALA A 1093 -43.52 -2.06 51.01
N ILE A 1094 -42.34 -2.07 51.62
CA ILE A 1094 -41.20 -2.88 51.19
C ILE A 1094 -40.76 -3.76 52.37
N ALA A 1095 -40.75 -5.09 52.17
CA ALA A 1095 -40.23 -6.07 53.15
C ALA A 1095 -38.68 -6.02 53.22
N THR A 1096 -38.08 -6.50 54.33
CA THR A 1096 -36.62 -6.48 54.60
C THR A 1096 -35.71 -6.77 53.40
N ALA A 1097 -34.60 -6.01 53.28
CA ALA A 1097 -33.54 -6.11 52.26
C ALA A 1097 -33.97 -5.87 50.80
N GLY A 1098 -35.05 -5.10 50.59
CA GLY A 1098 -35.48 -4.68 49.27
C GLY A 1098 -34.66 -3.52 48.70
N THR A 1099 -34.71 -3.39 47.38
CA THR A 1099 -34.21 -2.21 46.65
C THR A 1099 -35.36 -1.25 46.36
N PHE A 1100 -35.11 0.05 46.45
CA PHE A 1100 -36.05 1.09 46.05
C PHE A 1100 -35.42 1.97 44.96
N THR A 1101 -36.18 2.21 43.89
CA THR A 1101 -35.78 3.16 42.84
C THR A 1101 -36.83 4.26 42.81
N PRO A 1102 -36.48 5.52 43.12
CA PRO A 1102 -37.45 6.60 43.09
C PRO A 1102 -37.86 6.86 41.65
N THR A 1103 -39.16 6.72 41.35
CA THR A 1103 -39.74 7.01 40.03
C THR A 1103 -40.26 8.44 39.90
N ASN A 1104 -40.50 9.14 41.01
CA ASN A 1104 -41.13 10.45 41.04
C ASN A 1104 -40.07 11.55 41.22
N ALA A 1105 -39.92 12.40 40.22
CA ALA A 1105 -38.82 13.35 40.08
C ALA A 1105 -38.87 14.58 41.03
N GLU A 1106 -39.86 14.71 41.93
CA GLU A 1106 -40.27 16.04 42.42
C GLU A 1106 -40.33 16.22 43.96
N SER A 1107 -39.98 15.22 44.77
CA SER A 1107 -40.31 15.25 46.22
C SER A 1107 -39.36 14.50 47.14
N ASP A 1108 -39.26 14.98 48.39
CA ASP A 1108 -38.66 14.28 49.52
C ASP A 1108 -39.27 12.88 49.69
N VAL A 1109 -38.42 11.88 49.92
CA VAL A 1109 -38.81 10.50 50.24
C VAL A 1109 -38.57 10.24 51.71
N TYR A 1110 -39.63 9.89 52.44
CA TYR A 1110 -39.56 9.55 53.85
C TYR A 1110 -39.66 8.03 54.00
N MET A 1111 -38.78 7.44 54.82
CA MET A 1111 -38.73 5.99 55.04
C MET A 1111 -38.71 5.69 56.52
N ASN A 1112 -39.69 4.95 57.04
CA ASN A 1112 -39.74 4.59 58.46
C ASN A 1112 -39.85 3.09 58.65
N ALA A 1113 -39.27 2.60 59.74
CA ALA A 1113 -39.39 1.22 60.13
C ALA A 1113 -40.84 0.87 60.50
N ALA A 1114 -41.29 -0.27 60.01
CA ALA A 1114 -42.64 -0.78 60.19
C ALA A 1114 -42.60 -2.28 60.51
N ALA A 1115 -43.65 -2.76 61.16
CA ALA A 1115 -43.87 -4.17 61.45
C ALA A 1115 -45.14 -4.65 60.74
N LYS A 1116 -45.13 -5.91 60.31
CA LYS A 1116 -46.22 -6.52 59.58
C LYS A 1116 -47.33 -6.95 60.54
N VAL A 1117 -48.58 -6.70 60.16
CA VAL A 1117 -49.76 -7.18 60.89
C VAL A 1117 -50.39 -8.33 60.14
N THR A 1118 -50.67 -9.45 60.82
CA THR A 1118 -51.55 -10.50 60.30
C THR A 1118 -52.77 -10.63 61.19
N THR A 1119 -53.92 -10.94 60.60
CA THR A 1119 -55.20 -10.98 61.33
C THR A 1119 -55.94 -12.28 61.07
N THR A 1120 -56.64 -12.80 62.07
CA THR A 1120 -57.55 -13.95 61.93
C THR A 1120 -58.75 -13.77 62.87
N GLY A 1121 -59.94 -13.57 62.31
CA GLY A 1121 -61.18 -13.40 63.10
C GLY A 1121 -61.30 -12.04 63.81
N VAL A 1122 -60.46 -11.06 63.45
CA VAL A 1122 -60.47 -9.69 63.98
C VAL A 1122 -60.39 -8.66 62.85
N ASP A 1123 -60.99 -7.50 63.09
CA ASP A 1123 -60.83 -6.27 62.33
C ASP A 1123 -59.80 -5.38 63.02
N VAL A 1124 -58.78 -4.91 62.29
CA VAL A 1124 -57.77 -3.98 62.82
C VAL A 1124 -57.94 -2.63 62.16
N LYS A 1125 -57.82 -1.55 62.92
CA LYS A 1125 -57.94 -0.16 62.48
C LYS A 1125 -56.86 0.70 63.10
N LEU A 1126 -56.39 1.73 62.40
CA LEU A 1126 -55.38 2.65 62.91
C LEU A 1126 -55.96 3.57 64.00
N GLY A 1127 -55.27 3.67 65.14
CA GLY A 1127 -55.56 4.55 66.26
C GLY A 1127 -56.78 4.18 67.11
N ASN A 1128 -57.98 4.13 66.51
CA ASN A 1128 -59.26 3.94 67.20
C ASN A 1128 -60.32 3.20 66.34
N SER A 1129 -61.51 2.96 66.90
CA SER A 1129 -62.60 2.19 66.25
C SER A 1129 -63.18 2.82 64.97
N THR A 1130 -62.93 4.11 64.74
CA THR A 1130 -63.32 4.86 63.53
C THR A 1130 -62.16 5.08 62.55
N GLY A 1131 -60.96 4.60 62.88
CA GLY A 1131 -59.78 4.73 62.03
C GLY A 1131 -59.80 3.84 60.80
N SER A 1132 -58.86 4.09 59.90
CA SER A 1132 -58.72 3.37 58.63
C SER A 1132 -58.39 1.89 58.86
N ALA A 1133 -58.98 0.99 58.08
CA ALA A 1133 -58.85 -0.46 58.24
C ALA A 1133 -57.47 -0.98 57.80
N VAL A 1134 -56.80 -1.73 58.67
CA VAL A 1134 -55.53 -2.42 58.42
C VAL A 1134 -55.86 -3.85 57.99
N SER A 1135 -55.46 -4.21 56.77
CA SER A 1135 -55.66 -5.55 56.22
C SER A 1135 -54.58 -6.53 56.66
N ALA A 1136 -54.87 -7.82 56.54
CA ALA A 1136 -53.87 -8.85 56.81
C ALA A 1136 -52.68 -8.71 55.84
N ASN A 1137 -51.48 -8.73 56.41
CA ASN A 1137 -50.16 -8.49 55.79
C ASN A 1137 -49.79 -7.02 55.52
N ASP A 1138 -50.61 -6.06 55.96
CA ASP A 1138 -50.23 -4.65 55.90
C ASP A 1138 -49.09 -4.36 56.89
N TYR A 1139 -48.26 -3.37 56.54
CA TYR A 1139 -47.23 -2.85 57.43
C TYR A 1139 -47.75 -1.64 58.18
N VAL A 1140 -47.52 -1.61 59.49
CA VAL A 1140 -47.88 -0.50 60.36
C VAL A 1140 -46.61 0.02 61.03
N LEU A 1141 -46.49 1.35 61.14
CA LEU A 1141 -45.35 2.00 61.76
C LEU A 1141 -45.12 1.48 63.19
N VAL A 1142 -43.87 1.21 63.54
CA VAL A 1142 -43.53 0.82 64.91
C VAL A 1142 -43.80 1.98 65.86
N GLY A 1143 -44.46 1.71 66.99
CA GLY A 1143 -44.93 2.72 67.94
C GLY A 1143 -46.34 3.28 67.65
N GLU A 1144 -46.92 2.98 66.49
CA GLU A 1144 -48.29 3.42 66.14
C GLU A 1144 -49.34 2.60 66.88
N LYS A 1145 -50.43 3.23 67.32
CA LYS A 1145 -51.53 2.54 67.98
C LYS A 1145 -52.50 1.97 66.95
N VAL A 1146 -52.99 0.75 67.17
CA VAL A 1146 -54.05 0.10 66.40
C VAL A 1146 -55.18 -0.33 67.33
N PHE A 1147 -56.41 -0.13 66.89
CA PHE A 1147 -57.62 -0.67 67.50
C PHE A 1147 -57.96 -2.00 66.83
N VAL A 1148 -58.10 -3.05 67.62
CA VAL A 1148 -58.42 -4.40 67.15
C VAL A 1148 -59.75 -4.80 67.75
N GLU A 1149 -60.67 -5.32 66.95
CA GLU A 1149 -62.00 -5.75 67.38
C GLU A 1149 -62.35 -7.12 66.76
N ALA A 1150 -63.04 -7.99 67.48
CA ALA A 1150 -63.47 -9.28 66.95
C ALA A 1150 -64.48 -9.10 65.79
N THR A 1151 -64.38 -9.92 64.74
CA THR A 1151 -65.32 -9.84 63.59
C THR A 1151 -66.72 -10.36 63.94
N ALA A 1152 -66.81 -11.29 64.88
CA ALA A 1152 -68.05 -11.89 65.37
C ALA A 1152 -68.40 -11.38 66.79
N ASP A 1153 -69.69 -11.34 67.12
CA ASP A 1153 -70.14 -11.05 68.48
C ASP A 1153 -69.66 -12.17 69.42
N GLY A 1154 -69.00 -11.77 70.50
CA GLY A 1154 -68.33 -12.72 71.38
C GLY A 1154 -69.29 -13.39 72.36
N THR A 1155 -69.16 -14.70 72.53
CA THR A 1155 -69.67 -15.37 73.73
C THR A 1155 -68.87 -14.96 74.96
N ASN A 1156 -69.49 -15.00 76.14
CA ASN A 1156 -68.88 -14.53 77.38
C ASN A 1156 -67.56 -15.30 77.67
N GLY A 1157 -66.41 -14.65 77.47
CA GLY A 1157 -65.08 -15.25 77.60
C GLY A 1157 -64.16 -15.13 76.37
N ASP A 1158 -64.65 -14.67 75.23
CA ASP A 1158 -63.82 -14.44 74.04
C ASP A 1158 -62.83 -13.28 74.25
N VAL A 1159 -61.56 -13.48 73.87
CA VAL A 1159 -60.48 -12.49 73.99
C VAL A 1159 -59.69 -12.33 72.68
N ILE A 1160 -59.11 -11.15 72.48
CA ILE A 1160 -58.15 -10.88 71.40
C ILE A 1160 -56.74 -11.24 71.90
N LEU A 1161 -56.01 -12.01 71.10
CA LEU A 1161 -54.63 -12.43 71.36
C LEU A 1161 -53.68 -11.77 70.35
N ALA A 1162 -52.51 -11.34 70.82
CA ALA A 1162 -51.39 -10.87 70.01
C ALA A 1162 -50.13 -11.71 70.36
N ASN A 1163 -49.38 -12.17 69.37
CA ASN A 1163 -48.28 -13.12 69.55
C ASN A 1163 -46.93 -12.50 69.99
N THR A 1164 -46.80 -11.17 70.03
CA THR A 1164 -45.54 -10.46 70.37
C THR A 1164 -45.76 -9.40 71.46
N TYR A 1165 -44.89 -9.37 72.48
CA TYR A 1165 -45.03 -8.59 73.73
C TYR A 1165 -43.76 -7.76 74.01
N THR A 1166 -43.92 -6.49 74.42
CA THR A 1166 -42.84 -5.71 75.06
C THR A 1166 -43.31 -5.11 76.38
N ALA A 1167 -42.40 -5.13 77.35
CA ALA A 1167 -42.61 -4.91 78.77
C ALA A 1167 -43.19 -3.54 79.13
N ASP A 1168 -44.45 -3.53 79.58
CA ASP A 1168 -44.95 -2.79 80.75
C ASP A 1168 -46.44 -3.15 80.99
N GLY A 1169 -46.67 -4.14 81.86
CA GLY A 1169 -47.90 -4.29 82.66
C GLY A 1169 -49.18 -4.85 81.99
N GLU A 1170 -49.45 -6.14 82.27
CA GLU A 1170 -50.70 -6.92 82.11
C GLU A 1170 -51.25 -7.13 80.68
N ASP A 1171 -51.67 -8.38 80.39
CA ASP A 1171 -52.51 -8.70 79.22
C ASP A 1171 -53.74 -7.79 79.23
N LYS A 1172 -53.86 -6.83 78.31
CA LYS A 1172 -55.11 -6.11 78.12
C LYS A 1172 -56.11 -7.02 77.40
N LYS A 1173 -56.66 -7.99 78.13
CA LYS A 1173 -57.80 -8.79 77.69
C LYS A 1173 -59.04 -7.94 77.80
N THR A 1174 -59.66 -7.70 76.66
CA THR A 1174 -60.97 -7.06 76.60
C THR A 1174 -62.00 -8.14 76.30
N SER A 1175 -62.73 -8.54 77.33
CA SER A 1175 -63.84 -9.49 77.22
C SER A 1175 -65.14 -8.77 76.83
N SER A 1176 -66.02 -9.44 76.09
CA SER A 1176 -67.38 -8.96 75.86
C SER A 1176 -68.18 -9.01 77.18
N GLY A 1177 -68.57 -7.85 77.72
CA GLY A 1177 -69.15 -7.74 79.07
C GLY A 1177 -70.57 -8.31 79.23
N ASP A 1178 -71.24 -8.69 78.14
CA ASP A 1178 -72.65 -9.11 78.15
C ASP A 1178 -73.01 -10.20 77.11
N GLY A 1179 -72.03 -10.78 76.41
CA GLY A 1179 -72.27 -11.78 75.36
C GLY A 1179 -72.96 -11.25 74.09
N THR A 1180 -73.15 -9.93 73.97
CA THR A 1180 -73.74 -9.25 72.79
C THR A 1180 -72.83 -8.18 72.18
N THR A 1181 -71.66 -7.95 72.77
CA THR A 1181 -70.66 -6.97 72.34
C THR A 1181 -69.40 -7.67 71.82
N LYS A 1182 -68.65 -7.02 70.91
CA LYS A 1182 -67.39 -7.55 70.38
C LYS A 1182 -66.23 -7.25 71.34
N ALA A 1183 -65.31 -8.20 71.50
CA ALA A 1183 -64.04 -7.95 72.20
C ALA A 1183 -63.22 -6.91 71.41
N SER A 1184 -62.62 -5.91 72.07
CA SER A 1184 -61.77 -4.91 71.40
C SER A 1184 -60.64 -4.32 72.25
N ILE A 1185 -59.43 -4.22 71.70
CA ILE A 1185 -58.20 -3.75 72.37
C ILE A 1185 -57.55 -2.63 71.56
N ILE A 1186 -56.90 -1.67 72.23
CA ILE A 1186 -55.92 -0.77 71.59
C ILE A 1186 -54.51 -1.32 71.87
N TYR A 1187 -53.81 -1.72 70.80
CA TYR A 1187 -52.45 -2.24 70.83
C TYR A 1187 -51.48 -1.20 70.24
N THR A 1188 -50.27 -1.08 70.80
CA THR A 1188 -49.22 -0.21 70.22
C THR A 1188 -48.24 -1.11 69.47
N MET A 1189 -48.05 -0.87 68.18
CA MET A 1189 -47.20 -1.69 67.31
C MET A 1189 -45.78 -1.76 67.84
N THR A 1190 -45.23 -2.97 67.91
CA THR A 1190 -43.86 -3.23 68.35
C THR A 1190 -42.95 -3.45 67.14
N ASN A 1191 -41.66 -3.69 67.40
CA ASN A 1191 -40.65 -3.92 66.36
C ASN A 1191 -40.74 -5.30 65.69
N ALA A 1192 -41.61 -6.19 66.17
CA ALA A 1192 -41.82 -7.52 65.62
C ALA A 1192 -43.18 -7.60 64.93
N ASP A 1193 -43.28 -8.48 63.92
CA ASP A 1193 -44.56 -8.79 63.27
C ASP A 1193 -45.58 -9.26 64.31
N VAL A 1194 -46.80 -8.77 64.19
CA VAL A 1194 -47.88 -9.06 65.14
C VAL A 1194 -48.99 -9.82 64.43
N ASN A 1195 -49.37 -10.97 64.98
CA ASN A 1195 -50.53 -11.73 64.58
C ASN A 1195 -51.66 -11.53 65.59
N PHE A 1196 -52.76 -10.91 65.18
CA PHE A 1196 -53.96 -10.76 65.99
C PHE A 1196 -54.97 -11.86 65.67
N THR A 1197 -55.41 -12.58 66.70
CA THR A 1197 -56.37 -13.69 66.56
C THR A 1197 -57.45 -13.67 67.64
N THR A 1198 -58.64 -14.17 67.34
CA THR A 1198 -59.63 -14.53 68.38
C THR A 1198 -59.37 -15.93 68.93
N GLY A 1199 -59.55 -16.11 70.25
CA GLY A 1199 -59.41 -17.40 70.92
C GLY A 1199 -60.36 -17.54 72.11
N ALA A 1200 -60.66 -18.78 72.49
CA ALA A 1200 -61.51 -19.13 73.63
C ALA A 1200 -60.66 -19.82 74.71
N ASP A 1201 -60.52 -19.20 75.90
CA ASP A 1201 -60.27 -19.93 77.15
C ASP A 1201 -60.50 -19.07 78.41
N ASN A 1202 -61.13 -19.68 79.41
CA ASN A 1202 -61.54 -19.18 80.74
C ASN A 1202 -61.32 -20.35 81.76
N PRO A 1203 -61.33 -20.23 83.13
CA PRO A 1203 -61.17 -19.14 84.10
C PRO A 1203 -60.14 -19.46 85.24
N LYS A 1204 -59.81 -18.48 86.11
CA LYS A 1204 -59.90 -18.60 87.60
C LYS A 1204 -59.22 -17.42 88.34
N PRO A 1205 -59.78 -17.09 89.52
CA PRO A 1205 -60.99 -16.31 89.76
C PRO A 1205 -60.78 -14.80 89.64
#